data_AF-A0A7Y2JN27-F1
#
_entry.id   AF-A0A7Y2JN27-F1
#
_cell.length_a   1.000
_cell.length_b   1.000
_cell.length_c   1.000
_cell.angle_alpha   90.00
_cell.angle_beta   90.00
_cell.angle_gamma   90.00
#
_symmetry.space_group_name_H-M   'P 1'
#
loop_
_entity.id
_entity.type
_entity.pdbx_description
1 polymer ?
#
loop_
_entity_poly.entity_id
_entity_poly.type
_entity_poly.pdbx_seq_one_letter_code
_entity_poly.pdbx_strand_id
1 'polypeptide(L)'
;MAELKNIEVRGAREHNLKNIDVDVPRDQLVVITGLSGSGKSSLAFDTIYAEGQRRYVESLSAYARQFLDMMEKPDVDHISGLSPAISIEQKTTSKNPRSTVGTVTEIYDYLRLLFARAGTPFSPATGLPIEAQQVQDMVDRVMTMEEGTRAFLLAPIVRDRKGEYRKEFLELRKQGFQRVKVDGQFHELEDPPTLDKKYRHDIDVVVDRLVVKEGIETRLADSFRTALDLADGIAILETAPKDGDPERITFSERFACPVSGFTIPEIEPRLFSFNAPFGACPECDGLGVELFFDERLVVPDQNLKVYDGALAPWRKGKSPYFKQTIEAIARHYEFDQNTRWKDLPPHVQQVFLYGSGEDEIQFRYDEGGRVYQVSRPFEGVIPNMERRYRETDSSWIREEFERYQNNRPCGTCNGFRLREEALAVKIGGLHVGQIVQKSIREALEWVEDAPNHLSKQKNEIARAILKEIRERLGFLNNVGLEYLTLSRNAGTLSGGESQRIRLASQIGSGLTGVLYVLDEPSIGLHQRDNGRLLTTLKNLRDQGNTVIVVEHDEEAIREADYVFDIGPGAGVHGGEVVAKGTPSEIMATKASVTGDYLAGRREISVPGERRKGNKKKLTVVKATGNNLKEVTAEFPLGKFVCVTGVSGGGKSTLTIETLFKTAS
;
A
#
# COMPACT_ATOMS: atom_id res chain seq x y z
N MET A 1 -20.08 -0.29 42.66
CA MET A 1 -18.68 -0.61 42.95
C MET A 1 -17.98 0.72 43.12
N ALA A 2 -17.22 0.94 44.20
CA ALA A 2 -16.46 2.19 44.34
C ALA A 2 -15.50 2.29 43.14
N GLU A 3 -15.59 3.37 42.36
CA GLU A 3 -14.63 3.65 41.29
C GLU A 3 -13.24 3.73 41.93
N LEU A 4 -12.41 2.72 41.67
CA LEU A 4 -11.00 2.74 42.05
C LEU A 4 -10.37 3.96 41.38
N LYS A 5 -9.84 4.91 42.16
CA LYS A 5 -9.30 6.17 41.60
C LYS A 5 -7.92 6.01 40.96
N ASN A 6 -7.18 4.97 41.36
CA ASN A 6 -5.79 4.74 40.94
C ASN A 6 -5.60 3.28 40.47
N ILE A 7 -4.61 3.09 39.60
CA ILE A 7 -3.98 1.80 39.33
C ILE A 7 -2.84 1.66 40.35
N GLU A 8 -2.97 0.72 41.26
CA GLU A 8 -2.00 0.50 42.33
C GLU A 8 -1.06 -0.64 41.96
N VAL A 9 0.23 -0.34 41.86
CA VAL A 9 1.31 -1.31 41.63
C VAL A 9 2.11 -1.41 42.92
N ARG A 10 2.32 -2.64 43.41
CA ARG A 10 3.06 -2.92 44.65
C ARG A 10 4.19 -3.90 44.40
N GLY A 11 5.38 -3.56 44.88
CA GLY A 11 6.56 -4.41 44.80
C GLY A 11 7.00 -4.77 43.38
N ALA A 12 7.01 -3.82 42.45
CA ALA A 12 7.50 -4.07 41.10
C ALA A 12 9.02 -4.23 41.07
N ARG A 13 9.49 -5.35 40.50
CA ARG A 13 10.90 -5.78 40.48
C ARG A 13 11.40 -6.18 39.09
N GLU A 14 10.57 -5.99 38.06
CA GLU A 14 10.94 -6.29 36.68
C GLU A 14 12.26 -5.61 36.27
N HIS A 15 13.18 -6.40 35.70
CA HIS A 15 14.53 -5.97 35.33
C HIS A 15 15.35 -5.30 36.45
N ASN A 16 15.44 -3.96 36.46
CA ASN A 16 16.25 -3.20 37.41
C ASN A 16 15.39 -2.44 38.44
N LEU A 17 14.07 -2.64 38.46
CA LEU A 17 13.18 -2.01 39.43
C LEU A 17 13.47 -2.52 40.85
N LYS A 18 13.54 -1.61 41.82
CA LYS A 18 13.95 -1.92 43.20
C LYS A 18 12.77 -2.08 44.14
N ASN A 19 11.87 -3.02 43.83
CA ASN A 19 10.69 -3.31 44.63
C ASN A 19 9.82 -2.07 44.88
N ILE A 20 9.48 -1.36 43.79
CA ILE A 20 8.84 -0.05 43.88
C ILE A 20 7.31 -0.15 44.00
N ASP A 21 6.73 0.82 44.71
CA ASP A 21 5.29 1.01 44.83
C ASP A 21 4.87 2.31 44.11
N VAL A 22 3.92 2.20 43.18
CA VAL A 22 3.37 3.36 42.46
C VAL A 22 1.84 3.35 42.41
N ASP A 23 1.26 4.54 42.48
CA ASP A 23 -0.18 4.78 42.35
C ASP A 23 -0.40 5.67 41.14
N VAL A 24 -0.80 5.06 40.02
CA VAL A 24 -1.03 5.78 38.77
C VAL A 24 -2.48 6.30 38.77
N PRO A 25 -2.73 7.61 38.68
CA PRO A 25 -4.09 8.13 38.65
C PRO A 25 -4.82 7.69 37.38
N ARG A 26 -6.08 7.27 37.52
CA ARG A 26 -6.93 6.91 36.38
C ARG A 26 -7.48 8.14 35.68
N ASP A 27 -7.84 7.95 34.41
CA ASP A 27 -8.48 8.93 33.54
C ASP A 27 -7.65 10.21 33.36
N GLN A 28 -6.33 10.05 33.49
CA GLN A 28 -5.33 11.11 33.40
C GLN A 28 -4.26 10.77 32.35
N LEU A 29 -3.62 11.82 31.84
CA LEU A 29 -2.42 11.75 31.03
C LEU A 29 -1.20 11.74 31.97
N VAL A 30 -0.62 10.56 32.13
CA VAL A 30 0.50 10.30 33.02
C VAL A 30 1.78 10.16 32.21
N VAL A 31 2.81 10.93 32.53
CA VAL A 31 4.13 10.84 31.88
C VAL A 31 5.14 10.15 32.80
N ILE A 32 5.84 9.14 32.29
CA ILE A 32 6.97 8.50 32.94
C ILE A 32 8.24 9.00 32.26
N THR A 33 9.12 9.65 33.03
CA THR A 33 10.35 10.26 32.56
C THR A 33 11.55 9.85 33.41
N GLY A 34 12.75 10.33 33.06
CA GLY A 34 14.01 9.97 33.70
C GLY A 34 15.07 9.47 32.72
N LEU A 35 16.27 9.15 33.22
CA LEU A 35 17.42 8.83 32.35
C LEU A 35 17.22 7.58 31.48
N SER A 36 17.93 7.49 30.35
CA SER A 36 17.93 6.27 29.53
C SER A 36 18.42 5.08 30.36
N GLY A 37 17.68 3.97 30.34
CA GLY A 37 17.97 2.80 31.17
C GLY A 37 17.62 2.95 32.66
N SER A 38 16.86 3.97 33.06
CA SER A 38 16.47 4.14 34.47
C SER A 38 15.38 3.17 34.95
N GLY A 39 14.68 2.46 34.06
CA GLY A 39 13.59 1.53 34.40
C GLY A 39 12.20 2.00 33.95
N LYS A 40 12.09 3.07 33.16
CA LYS A 40 10.81 3.59 32.63
C LYS A 40 10.00 2.54 31.88
N SER A 41 10.63 1.89 30.89
CA SER A 41 9.98 0.87 30.06
C SER A 41 9.67 -0.39 30.87
N SER A 42 10.53 -0.74 31.84
CA SER A 42 10.29 -1.86 32.75
C SER A 42 9.04 -1.67 33.59
N LEU A 43 8.78 -0.44 34.06
CA LEU A 43 7.55 -0.12 34.77
C LEU A 43 6.34 -0.04 33.83
N ALA A 44 6.45 0.71 32.73
CA ALA A 44 5.33 1.00 31.85
C ALA A 44 4.88 -0.23 31.02
N PHE A 45 5.83 -0.87 30.34
CA PHE A 45 5.58 -1.94 29.37
C PHE A 45 5.68 -3.32 30.01
N ASP A 46 6.83 -3.61 30.64
CA ASP A 46 7.13 -4.97 31.11
C ASP A 46 6.36 -5.33 32.39
N THR A 47 5.88 -4.33 33.14
CA THR A 47 5.04 -4.52 34.34
C THR A 47 3.57 -4.18 34.08
N ILE A 48 3.24 -2.89 33.90
CA ILE A 48 1.84 -2.41 33.88
C ILE A 48 1.08 -2.92 32.65
N TYR A 49 1.62 -2.68 31.46
CA TYR A 49 1.00 -3.13 30.20
C TYR A 49 0.94 -4.66 30.13
N ALA A 50 2.05 -5.35 30.41
CA ALA A 50 2.12 -6.81 30.35
C ALA A 50 1.05 -7.45 31.25
N GLU A 51 0.89 -6.97 32.48
CA GLU A 51 -0.13 -7.49 33.40
C GLU A 51 -1.56 -7.13 32.95
N GLY A 52 -1.77 -5.91 32.44
CA GLY A 52 -3.07 -5.49 31.91
C GLY A 52 -3.51 -6.31 30.68
N GLN A 53 -2.59 -6.58 29.77
CA GLN A 53 -2.84 -7.43 28.60
C GLN A 53 -3.09 -8.89 29.03
N ARG A 54 -2.23 -9.45 29.89
CA ARG A 54 -2.35 -10.84 30.36
C ARG A 54 -3.71 -11.11 30.98
N ARG A 55 -4.13 -10.27 31.95
CA ARG A 55 -5.44 -10.41 32.63
C ARG A 55 -6.62 -10.35 31.67
N TYR A 56 -6.54 -9.50 30.65
CA TYR A 56 -7.59 -9.41 29.64
C TYR A 56 -7.63 -10.68 28.77
N VAL A 57 -6.50 -11.14 28.26
CA VAL A 57 -6.45 -12.34 27.38
C VAL A 57 -6.82 -13.62 28.17
N GLU A 58 -6.48 -13.71 29.46
CA GLU A 58 -6.90 -14.81 30.35
C GLU A 58 -8.41 -14.92 30.53
N SER A 59 -9.15 -13.84 30.26
CA SER A 59 -10.61 -13.79 30.32
C SER A 59 -11.28 -14.23 29.01
N LEU A 60 -10.55 -14.25 27.88
CA LEU A 60 -11.14 -14.52 26.56
C LEU A 60 -11.61 -15.96 26.38
N SER A 61 -10.82 -16.95 26.84
CA SER A 61 -11.21 -18.36 26.80
C SER A 61 -10.43 -19.21 27.78
N ALA A 62 -11.00 -20.35 28.18
CA ALA A 62 -10.30 -21.34 29.00
C ALA A 62 -9.04 -21.90 28.29
N TYR A 63 -9.08 -22.01 26.96
CA TYR A 63 -7.94 -22.42 26.14
C TYR A 63 -6.82 -21.37 26.15
N ALA A 64 -7.15 -20.08 25.93
CA ALA A 64 -6.17 -19.00 25.98
C ALA A 64 -5.44 -18.94 27.32
N ARG A 65 -6.15 -19.20 28.42
CA ARG A 65 -5.55 -19.28 29.76
C ARG A 65 -4.45 -20.33 29.86
N GLN A 66 -4.64 -21.52 29.28
CA GLN A 66 -3.63 -22.57 29.26
C GLN A 66 -2.36 -22.16 28.48
N PHE A 67 -2.50 -21.34 27.42
CA PHE A 67 -1.36 -20.82 26.68
C PHE A 67 -0.61 -19.72 27.42
N LEU A 68 -1.35 -18.85 28.13
CA LEU A 68 -0.77 -17.75 28.90
C LEU A 68 -0.07 -18.22 30.18
N ASP A 69 -0.49 -19.34 30.78
CA ASP A 69 0.21 -19.93 31.92
C ASP A 69 1.64 -20.40 31.57
N MET A 70 1.97 -20.54 30.28
CA MET A 70 3.34 -20.80 29.80
C MET A 70 4.18 -19.52 29.64
N MET A 71 3.57 -18.34 29.69
CA MET A 71 4.28 -17.06 29.62
C MET A 71 4.76 -16.65 31.01
N GLU A 72 5.96 -16.08 31.07
CA GLU A 72 6.54 -15.56 32.31
C GLU A 72 5.68 -14.38 32.80
N LYS A 73 5.24 -14.45 34.07
CA LYS A 73 4.48 -13.36 34.70
C LYS A 73 5.44 -12.25 35.11
N PRO A 74 5.07 -10.96 34.96
CA PRO A 74 5.89 -9.87 35.46
C PRO A 74 6.20 -10.03 36.95
N ASP A 75 7.42 -9.70 37.37
CA ASP A 75 7.83 -9.76 38.77
C ASP A 75 7.26 -8.58 39.55
N VAL A 76 6.07 -8.79 40.11
CA VAL A 76 5.32 -7.82 40.92
C VAL A 76 4.53 -8.54 42.01
N ASP A 77 4.45 -7.95 43.21
CA ASP A 77 3.68 -8.56 44.31
C ASP A 77 2.18 -8.48 44.07
N HIS A 78 1.71 -7.29 43.69
CA HIS A 78 0.29 -7.05 43.49
C HIS A 78 0.04 -5.85 42.58
N ILE A 79 -0.92 -6.00 41.66
CA ILE A 79 -1.47 -4.87 40.91
C ILE A 79 -2.99 -4.90 40.97
N SER A 80 -3.61 -3.76 41.32
CA SER A 80 -5.08 -3.59 41.30
C SER A 80 -5.51 -2.34 40.54
N GLY A 81 -6.77 -2.32 40.11
CA GLY A 81 -7.32 -1.20 39.35
C GLY A 81 -6.88 -1.14 37.89
N LEU A 82 -6.24 -2.18 37.36
CA LEU A 82 -5.86 -2.27 35.94
C LEU A 82 -7.07 -2.35 35.01
N SER A 83 -7.04 -1.56 33.95
CA SER A 83 -7.91 -1.70 32.79
C SER A 83 -7.28 -2.64 31.74
N PRO A 84 -8.05 -3.13 30.74
CA PRO A 84 -7.47 -3.72 29.55
C PRO A 84 -6.44 -2.75 28.95
N ALA A 85 -5.22 -3.25 28.72
CA ALA A 85 -4.10 -2.42 28.31
C ALA A 85 -3.75 -2.60 26.82
N ILE A 86 -3.43 -1.50 26.15
CA ILE A 86 -2.99 -1.47 24.74
C ILE A 86 -1.66 -0.72 24.67
N SER A 87 -0.62 -1.38 24.16
CA SER A 87 0.67 -0.72 23.92
C SER A 87 0.73 -0.08 22.54
N ILE A 88 1.41 1.05 22.45
CA ILE A 88 1.73 1.76 21.19
C ILE A 88 3.25 1.99 21.17
N GLU A 89 3.98 0.91 20.87
CA GLU A 89 5.45 0.88 20.77
C GLU A 89 5.97 1.15 19.35
N GLN A 90 7.26 1.45 19.24
CA GLN A 90 7.98 1.58 17.97
C GLN A 90 8.38 0.23 17.34
N LYS A 91 7.56 -0.81 17.51
CA LYS A 91 7.79 -2.08 16.81
C LYS A 91 7.53 -1.89 15.33
N THR A 92 8.45 -2.39 14.51
CA THR A 92 8.34 -2.28 13.05
C THR A 92 7.04 -2.92 12.57
N THR A 93 6.31 -2.18 11.73
CA THR A 93 5.15 -2.71 11.01
C THR A 93 5.55 -3.92 10.16
N SER A 94 4.57 -4.80 9.92
CA SER A 94 4.75 -5.99 9.09
C SER A 94 5.50 -5.65 7.79
N LYS A 95 6.61 -6.36 7.53
CA LYS A 95 7.39 -6.24 6.28
C LYS A 95 6.72 -6.92 5.08
N ASN A 96 5.45 -7.31 5.22
CA ASN A 96 4.72 -7.94 4.13
C ASN A 96 4.54 -6.94 2.97
N PRO A 97 5.02 -7.24 1.76
CA PRO A 97 4.95 -6.33 0.61
C PRO A 97 3.52 -5.97 0.18
N ARG A 98 2.53 -6.78 0.58
CA ARG A 98 1.11 -6.54 0.34
C ARG A 98 0.49 -5.57 1.34
N SER A 99 1.12 -5.32 2.49
CA SER A 99 0.59 -4.39 3.47
C SER A 99 0.89 -2.93 3.07
N THR A 100 -0.15 -2.10 3.06
CA THR A 100 -0.07 -0.66 2.82
C THR A 100 -0.65 0.12 3.99
N VAL A 101 -0.38 1.43 4.05
CA VAL A 101 -1.02 2.35 5.01
C VAL A 101 -2.55 2.18 5.00
N GLY A 102 -3.17 2.10 3.82
CA GLY A 102 -4.61 1.92 3.67
C GLY A 102 -5.13 0.59 4.25
N THR A 103 -4.35 -0.49 4.17
CA THR A 103 -4.74 -1.78 4.79
C THR A 103 -4.54 -1.79 6.30
N VAL A 104 -3.44 -1.19 6.81
CA VAL A 104 -3.16 -1.15 8.26
C VAL A 104 -4.17 -0.27 8.99
N THR A 105 -4.70 0.75 8.32
CA THR A 105 -5.69 1.68 8.87
C THR A 105 -7.13 1.26 8.60
N GLU A 106 -7.35 0.14 7.88
CA GLU A 106 -8.65 -0.34 7.39
C GLU A 106 -9.38 0.65 6.46
N ILE A 107 -8.82 1.82 6.17
CA ILE A 107 -9.40 2.81 5.25
C ILE A 107 -9.63 2.18 3.88
N TYR A 108 -8.71 1.31 3.44
CA TYR A 108 -8.86 0.63 2.17
C TYR A 108 -10.07 -0.31 2.15
N ASP A 109 -10.42 -0.95 3.27
CA ASP A 109 -11.59 -1.83 3.34
C ASP A 109 -12.90 -1.05 3.25
N TYR A 110 -12.97 0.13 3.87
CA TYR A 110 -14.09 1.04 3.67
C TYR A 110 -14.14 1.60 2.25
N LEU A 111 -13.00 1.90 1.62
CA LEU A 111 -12.96 2.30 0.21
C LEU A 111 -13.47 1.17 -0.70
N ARG A 112 -13.09 -0.08 -0.46
CA ARG A 112 -13.60 -1.24 -1.19
C ARG A 112 -15.12 -1.35 -1.06
N LEU A 113 -15.65 -1.15 0.14
CA LEU A 113 -17.09 -1.14 0.40
C LEU A 113 -17.79 0.04 -0.31
N LEU A 114 -17.20 1.24 -0.25
CA LEU A 114 -17.72 2.44 -0.92
C LEU A 114 -17.82 2.25 -2.43
N PHE A 115 -16.73 1.80 -3.05
CA PHE A 115 -16.68 1.56 -4.50
C PHE A 115 -17.65 0.45 -4.92
N ALA A 116 -17.82 -0.58 -4.08
CA ALA A 116 -18.76 -1.63 -4.38
C ALA A 116 -20.23 -1.16 -4.32
N ARG A 117 -20.57 -0.26 -3.39
CA ARG A 117 -21.96 0.16 -3.14
C ARG A 117 -22.38 1.41 -3.91
N ALA A 118 -21.45 2.33 -4.17
CA ALA A 118 -21.73 3.63 -4.77
C ALA A 118 -21.00 3.88 -6.09
N GLY A 119 -20.01 3.04 -6.44
CA GLY A 119 -19.27 3.17 -7.69
C GLY A 119 -20.14 3.01 -8.93
N THR A 120 -19.76 3.68 -10.02
CA THR A 120 -20.34 3.46 -11.34
C THR A 120 -19.27 2.80 -12.22
N PRO A 121 -19.52 1.62 -12.80
CA PRO A 121 -18.58 1.00 -13.74
C PRO A 121 -18.63 1.72 -15.09
N PHE A 122 -17.47 1.85 -15.74
CA PHE A 122 -17.35 2.44 -17.06
C PHE A 122 -16.67 1.46 -18.01
N SER A 123 -17.10 1.44 -19.26
CA SER A 123 -16.41 0.65 -20.29
C SER A 123 -15.02 1.25 -20.57
N PRO A 124 -13.93 0.46 -20.51
CA PRO A 124 -12.62 0.91 -20.93
C PRO A 124 -12.55 1.32 -22.41
N ALA A 125 -13.38 0.71 -23.26
CA ALA A 125 -13.38 0.95 -24.70
C ALA A 125 -14.17 2.20 -25.11
N THR A 126 -15.34 2.43 -24.51
CA THR A 126 -16.23 3.54 -24.90
C THR A 126 -16.19 4.72 -23.93
N GLY A 127 -15.71 4.50 -22.70
CA GLY A 127 -15.74 5.51 -21.63
C GLY A 127 -17.14 5.79 -21.09
N LEU A 128 -18.17 5.08 -21.54
CA LEU A 128 -19.56 5.25 -21.11
C LEU A 128 -19.88 4.39 -19.87
N PRO A 129 -20.82 4.84 -19.01
CA PRO A 129 -21.25 4.07 -17.86
C PRO A 129 -21.90 2.75 -18.29
N ILE A 130 -21.64 1.70 -17.53
CA ILE A 130 -22.26 0.39 -17.68
C ILE A 130 -23.30 0.24 -16.58
N GLU A 131 -24.52 -0.15 -16.93
CA GLU A 131 -25.58 -0.39 -15.96
C GLU A 131 -26.12 -1.80 -16.16
N ALA A 132 -26.20 -2.56 -15.07
CA ALA A 132 -27.00 -3.77 -15.03
C ALA A 132 -28.47 -3.35 -14.89
N GLN A 133 -29.32 -3.81 -15.78
CA GLN A 133 -30.74 -3.46 -15.80
C GLN A 133 -31.55 -4.71 -15.48
N GLN A 134 -32.57 -4.58 -14.63
CA GLN A 134 -33.55 -5.66 -14.50
C GLN A 134 -34.44 -5.67 -15.75
N VAL A 135 -34.99 -6.83 -16.10
CA VAL A 135 -35.93 -6.96 -17.22
C VAL A 135 -37.06 -5.93 -17.13
N GLN A 136 -37.56 -5.63 -15.91
CA GLN A 136 -38.57 -4.60 -15.72
C GLN A 136 -38.08 -3.20 -16.10
N ASP A 137 -36.85 -2.82 -15.71
CA ASP A 137 -36.25 -1.53 -16.10
C ASP A 137 -36.08 -1.44 -17.63
N MET A 138 -35.73 -2.56 -18.28
CA MET A 138 -35.62 -2.64 -19.75
C MET A 138 -36.99 -2.40 -20.40
N VAL A 139 -38.02 -3.08 -19.90
CA VAL A 139 -39.42 -2.92 -20.34
C VAL A 139 -39.88 -1.48 -20.16
N ASP A 140 -39.73 -0.93 -18.97
CA ASP A 140 -40.15 0.44 -18.64
C ASP A 140 -39.47 1.45 -19.58
N ARG A 141 -38.17 1.28 -19.86
CA ARG A 141 -37.44 2.13 -20.80
C ARG A 141 -38.00 2.07 -22.23
N VAL A 142 -38.34 0.88 -22.74
CA VAL A 142 -38.97 0.76 -24.07
C VAL A 142 -40.37 1.39 -24.08
N MET A 143 -41.11 1.29 -22.98
CA MET A 143 -42.44 1.89 -22.85
C MET A 143 -42.42 3.43 -22.77
N THR A 144 -41.25 4.06 -22.55
CA THR A 144 -41.10 5.53 -22.67
C THR A 144 -40.99 6.03 -24.12
N MET A 145 -40.87 5.13 -25.10
CA MET A 145 -40.82 5.49 -26.53
C MET A 145 -42.19 5.93 -27.04
N GLU A 146 -42.20 6.64 -28.18
CA GLU A 146 -43.45 7.05 -28.83
C GLU A 146 -44.33 5.85 -29.20
N GLU A 147 -45.64 5.99 -28.95
CA GLU A 147 -46.61 4.97 -29.29
C GLU A 147 -46.64 4.73 -30.80
N GLY A 148 -46.65 3.45 -31.20
CA GLY A 148 -46.57 3.04 -32.60
C GLY A 148 -45.15 2.79 -33.13
N THR A 149 -44.10 3.03 -32.32
CA THR A 149 -42.70 2.73 -32.69
C THR A 149 -42.55 1.24 -33.01
N ARG A 150 -41.99 0.92 -34.17
CA ARG A 150 -41.70 -0.46 -34.58
C ARG A 150 -40.26 -0.78 -34.23
N ALA A 151 -40.02 -1.95 -33.65
CA ALA A 151 -38.68 -2.38 -33.29
C ALA A 151 -38.51 -3.90 -33.41
N PHE A 152 -37.27 -4.33 -33.59
CA PHE A 152 -36.86 -5.72 -33.46
C PHE A 152 -36.12 -5.90 -32.14
N LEU A 153 -36.53 -6.89 -31.36
CA LEU A 153 -35.74 -7.34 -30.23
C LEU A 153 -34.79 -8.45 -30.72
N LEU A 154 -33.51 -8.20 -30.57
CA LEU A 154 -32.42 -8.99 -31.10
C LEU A 154 -31.58 -9.58 -29.96
N ALA A 155 -31.11 -10.82 -30.11
CA ALA A 155 -30.15 -11.45 -29.22
C ALA A 155 -28.78 -11.58 -29.94
N PRO A 156 -27.75 -10.82 -29.53
CA PRO A 156 -26.45 -10.82 -30.19
C PRO A 156 -25.59 -12.01 -29.76
N ILE A 157 -25.80 -13.16 -30.40
CA ILE A 157 -25.12 -14.42 -30.05
C ILE A 157 -23.64 -14.43 -30.45
N VAL A 158 -23.26 -13.67 -31.48
CA VAL A 158 -21.88 -13.53 -31.94
C VAL A 158 -21.60 -12.06 -32.22
N ARG A 159 -20.49 -11.55 -31.68
CA ARG A 159 -20.06 -10.15 -31.83
C ARG A 159 -18.58 -10.11 -32.17
N ASP A 160 -18.24 -9.56 -33.33
CA ASP A 160 -16.88 -9.35 -33.85
C ASP A 160 -15.95 -10.57 -33.70
N ARG A 161 -16.46 -11.79 -34.00
CA ARG A 161 -15.70 -13.04 -33.87
C ARG A 161 -15.57 -13.78 -35.20
N LYS A 162 -14.43 -14.42 -35.42
CA LYS A 162 -14.16 -15.23 -36.62
C LYS A 162 -14.79 -16.62 -36.52
N GLY A 163 -15.50 -17.06 -37.55
CA GLY A 163 -16.12 -18.38 -37.58
C GLY A 163 -17.09 -18.58 -38.74
N GLU A 164 -17.46 -19.83 -38.99
CA GLU A 164 -18.45 -20.20 -40.02
C GLU A 164 -19.87 -20.38 -39.45
N TYR A 165 -20.00 -20.50 -38.13
CA TYR A 165 -21.23 -20.55 -37.31
C TYR A 165 -22.38 -21.46 -37.80
N ARG A 166 -22.08 -22.49 -38.62
CA ARG A 166 -23.10 -23.41 -39.16
C ARG A 166 -23.84 -24.21 -38.10
N LYS A 167 -23.16 -24.57 -37.00
CA LYS A 167 -23.76 -25.35 -35.91
C LYS A 167 -24.77 -24.50 -35.13
N GLU A 168 -24.40 -23.25 -34.90
CA GLU A 168 -25.18 -22.25 -34.19
C GLU A 168 -26.48 -21.96 -34.96
N PHE A 169 -26.43 -21.77 -36.28
CA PHE A 169 -27.64 -21.64 -37.10
C PHE A 169 -28.57 -22.87 -37.01
N LEU A 170 -28.00 -24.08 -37.01
CA LEU A 170 -28.78 -25.32 -36.86
C LEU A 170 -29.44 -25.44 -35.48
N GLU A 171 -28.74 -25.04 -34.41
CA GLU A 171 -29.27 -25.05 -33.04
C GLU A 171 -30.40 -24.03 -32.87
N LEU A 172 -30.22 -22.82 -33.38
CA LEU A 172 -31.27 -21.79 -33.39
C LEU A 172 -32.52 -22.26 -34.13
N ARG A 173 -32.35 -22.94 -35.27
CA ARG A 173 -33.48 -23.50 -36.02
C ARG A 173 -34.20 -24.59 -35.24
N LYS A 174 -33.47 -25.44 -34.50
CA LYS A 174 -34.07 -26.47 -33.62
C LYS A 174 -34.84 -25.86 -32.45
N GLN A 175 -34.41 -24.69 -31.96
CA GLN A 175 -35.10 -23.93 -30.92
C GLN A 175 -36.32 -23.16 -31.45
N GLY A 176 -36.55 -23.14 -32.77
CA GLY A 176 -37.75 -22.57 -33.39
C GLY A 176 -37.60 -21.13 -33.88
N PHE A 177 -36.40 -20.55 -33.84
CA PHE A 177 -36.16 -19.22 -34.42
C PHE A 177 -36.21 -19.26 -35.95
N GLN A 178 -36.77 -18.22 -36.56
CA GLN A 178 -36.98 -18.14 -38.01
C GLN A 178 -36.06 -17.15 -38.72
N ARG A 179 -35.61 -16.08 -38.05
CA ARG A 179 -34.84 -15.01 -38.67
C ARG A 179 -33.59 -14.68 -37.87
N VAL A 180 -32.54 -14.34 -38.60
CA VAL A 180 -31.26 -13.90 -38.05
C VAL A 180 -30.78 -12.71 -38.87
N LYS A 181 -30.07 -11.79 -38.24
CA LYS A 181 -29.39 -10.68 -38.89
C LYS A 181 -27.88 -10.94 -38.82
N VAL A 182 -27.24 -11.04 -39.97
CA VAL A 182 -25.82 -11.35 -40.10
C VAL A 182 -25.14 -10.21 -40.84
N ASP A 183 -24.10 -9.64 -40.25
CA ASP A 183 -23.33 -8.50 -40.81
C ASP A 183 -24.22 -7.36 -41.34
N GLY A 184 -25.30 -7.07 -40.62
CA GLY A 184 -26.25 -6.00 -40.97
C GLY A 184 -27.44 -6.42 -41.85
N GLN A 185 -27.44 -7.62 -42.43
CA GLN A 185 -28.49 -8.09 -43.35
C GLN A 185 -29.39 -9.16 -42.72
N PHE A 186 -30.70 -9.08 -42.95
CA PHE A 186 -31.66 -10.07 -42.45
C PHE A 186 -31.74 -11.29 -43.37
N HIS A 187 -31.62 -12.48 -42.78
CA HIS A 187 -31.73 -13.77 -43.44
C HIS A 187 -32.76 -14.66 -42.73
N GLU A 188 -33.36 -15.58 -43.47
CA GLU A 188 -34.18 -16.65 -42.91
C GLU A 188 -33.29 -17.83 -42.49
N LEU A 189 -33.55 -18.42 -41.33
CA LEU A 189 -32.77 -19.55 -40.81
C LEU A 189 -32.96 -20.85 -41.61
N GLU A 190 -33.92 -20.89 -42.53
CA GLU A 190 -34.05 -21.98 -43.52
C GLU A 190 -32.94 -21.93 -44.57
N ASP A 191 -32.47 -20.74 -44.92
CA ASP A 191 -31.39 -20.49 -45.88
C ASP A 191 -30.36 -19.47 -45.33
N PRO A 192 -29.57 -19.85 -44.30
CA PRO A 192 -28.61 -18.95 -43.69
C PRO A 192 -27.41 -18.69 -44.62
N PRO A 193 -26.81 -17.49 -44.56
CA PRO A 193 -25.68 -17.14 -45.41
C PRO A 193 -24.45 -18.01 -45.07
N THR A 194 -23.67 -18.37 -46.09
CA THR A 194 -22.39 -19.06 -45.89
C THR A 194 -21.31 -18.07 -45.45
N LEU A 195 -20.86 -18.16 -44.20
CA LEU A 195 -19.83 -17.30 -43.62
C LEU A 195 -18.42 -17.88 -43.80
N ASP A 196 -17.44 -17.00 -44.01
CA ASP A 196 -16.03 -17.37 -44.19
C ASP A 196 -15.30 -17.29 -42.85
N LYS A 197 -14.75 -18.43 -42.42
CA LYS A 197 -14.00 -18.61 -41.17
C LYS A 197 -12.84 -17.62 -40.98
N LYS A 198 -12.33 -16.97 -42.03
CA LYS A 198 -11.20 -16.01 -41.95
C LYS A 198 -11.63 -14.62 -41.50
N TYR A 199 -12.88 -14.23 -41.73
CA TYR A 199 -13.42 -12.91 -41.43
C TYR A 199 -14.19 -12.90 -40.11
N ARG A 200 -14.33 -11.71 -39.52
CA ARG A 200 -15.10 -11.49 -38.29
C ARG A 200 -16.54 -11.20 -38.69
N HIS A 201 -17.48 -11.74 -37.92
CA HIS A 201 -18.91 -11.63 -38.19
C HIS A 201 -19.69 -11.20 -36.95
N ASP A 202 -20.81 -10.52 -37.18
CA ASP A 202 -21.83 -10.18 -36.18
C ASP A 202 -23.13 -10.94 -36.50
N ILE A 203 -23.68 -11.65 -35.50
CA ILE A 203 -24.88 -12.47 -35.66
C ILE A 203 -25.88 -12.14 -34.55
N ASP A 204 -27.00 -11.56 -34.96
CA ASP A 204 -28.10 -11.14 -34.09
C ASP A 204 -29.36 -11.95 -34.41
N VAL A 205 -29.85 -12.76 -33.47
CA VAL A 205 -31.08 -13.54 -33.64
C VAL A 205 -32.28 -12.65 -33.41
N VAL A 206 -33.28 -12.70 -34.30
CA VAL A 206 -34.53 -11.95 -34.09
C VAL A 206 -35.43 -12.72 -33.14
N VAL A 207 -35.55 -12.23 -31.91
CA VAL A 207 -36.37 -12.85 -30.85
C VAL A 207 -37.82 -12.43 -30.97
N ASP A 208 -38.08 -11.13 -31.17
CA ASP A 208 -39.43 -10.63 -31.36
C ASP A 208 -39.49 -9.42 -32.31
N ARG A 209 -40.66 -9.20 -32.89
CA ARG A 209 -41.00 -8.00 -33.67
C ARG A 209 -42.12 -7.27 -32.95
N LEU A 210 -41.81 -6.06 -32.53
CA LEU A 210 -42.60 -5.31 -31.58
C LEU A 210 -43.15 -4.04 -32.21
N VAL A 211 -44.33 -3.64 -31.75
CA VAL A 211 -44.92 -2.32 -31.96
C VAL A 211 -45.27 -1.79 -30.59
N VAL A 212 -44.66 -0.68 -30.18
CA VAL A 212 -44.86 -0.06 -28.86
C VAL A 212 -46.31 0.41 -28.75
N LYS A 213 -47.05 -0.11 -27.77
CA LYS A 213 -48.44 0.24 -27.45
C LYS A 213 -48.74 -0.18 -26.01
N GLU A 214 -49.71 0.44 -25.35
CA GLU A 214 -50.15 -0.01 -24.02
C GLU A 214 -50.55 -1.50 -24.02
N GLY A 215 -50.17 -2.22 -22.96
CA GLY A 215 -50.56 -3.62 -22.75
C GLY A 215 -49.61 -4.67 -23.35
N ILE A 216 -48.44 -4.28 -23.87
CA ILE A 216 -47.42 -5.23 -24.37
C ILE A 216 -46.36 -5.60 -23.33
N GLU A 217 -46.41 -5.03 -22.14
CA GLU A 217 -45.35 -5.07 -21.12
C GLU A 217 -45.00 -6.52 -20.76
N THR A 218 -46.00 -7.36 -20.55
CA THR A 218 -45.82 -8.78 -20.21
C THR A 218 -45.13 -9.56 -21.33
N ARG A 219 -45.54 -9.33 -22.59
CA ARG A 219 -44.91 -9.94 -23.76
C ARG A 219 -43.47 -9.46 -23.92
N LEU A 220 -43.25 -8.16 -23.75
CA LEU A 220 -41.93 -7.56 -23.86
C LEU A 220 -40.98 -8.13 -22.81
N ALA A 221 -41.43 -8.33 -21.57
CA ALA A 221 -40.65 -8.96 -20.51
C ALA A 221 -40.23 -10.39 -20.85
N ASP A 222 -41.15 -11.21 -21.40
CA ASP A 222 -40.84 -12.58 -21.81
C ASP A 222 -39.88 -12.63 -23.01
N SER A 223 -40.04 -11.71 -23.97
CA SER A 223 -39.12 -11.57 -25.11
C SER A 223 -37.72 -11.11 -24.64
N PHE A 224 -37.63 -10.19 -23.67
CA PHE A 224 -36.35 -9.80 -23.05
C PHE A 224 -35.68 -10.98 -22.36
N ARG A 225 -36.39 -11.75 -21.53
CA ARG A 225 -35.83 -12.98 -20.90
C ARG A 225 -35.28 -13.94 -21.95
N THR A 226 -36.05 -14.20 -23.00
CA THR A 226 -35.63 -15.08 -24.09
C THR A 226 -34.36 -14.56 -24.79
N ALA A 227 -34.28 -13.26 -25.04
CA ALA A 227 -33.11 -12.65 -25.68
C ALA A 227 -31.87 -12.69 -24.79
N LEU A 228 -32.04 -12.37 -23.50
CA LEU A 228 -30.98 -12.39 -22.50
C LEU A 228 -30.43 -13.81 -22.30
N ASP A 229 -31.30 -14.82 -22.18
CA ASP A 229 -30.92 -16.22 -22.05
C ASP A 229 -30.14 -16.72 -23.28
N LEU A 230 -30.50 -16.25 -24.49
CA LEU A 230 -29.82 -16.64 -25.73
C LEU A 230 -28.42 -16.04 -25.87
N ALA A 231 -28.21 -14.81 -25.38
CA ALA A 231 -27.02 -14.01 -25.63
C ALA A 231 -26.27 -13.62 -24.33
N ASP A 232 -26.31 -14.51 -23.34
CA ASP A 232 -25.57 -14.43 -22.07
C ASP A 232 -25.76 -13.09 -21.31
N GLY A 233 -27.02 -12.65 -21.23
CA GLY A 233 -27.44 -11.47 -20.50
C GLY A 233 -27.38 -10.16 -21.31
N ILE A 234 -27.42 -10.21 -22.64
CA ILE A 234 -27.46 -9.03 -23.51
C ILE A 234 -28.64 -9.10 -24.48
N ALA A 235 -29.35 -7.99 -24.65
CA ALA A 235 -30.39 -7.84 -25.66
C ALA A 235 -30.19 -6.52 -26.42
N ILE A 236 -30.57 -6.47 -27.69
CA ILE A 236 -30.50 -5.26 -28.52
C ILE A 236 -31.90 -4.97 -29.03
N LEU A 237 -32.42 -3.77 -28.76
CA LEU A 237 -33.59 -3.25 -29.43
C LEU A 237 -33.14 -2.40 -30.61
N GLU A 238 -33.52 -2.79 -31.82
CA GLU A 238 -33.26 -2.03 -33.04
C GLU A 238 -34.58 -1.45 -33.57
N THR A 239 -34.68 -0.12 -33.61
CA THR A 239 -35.86 0.55 -34.16
C THR A 239 -35.95 0.35 -35.68
N ALA A 240 -37.17 0.31 -36.19
CA ALA A 240 -37.49 0.15 -37.60
C ALA A 240 -38.39 1.31 -38.08
N PRO A 241 -37.87 2.56 -38.13
CA PRO A 241 -38.63 3.72 -38.56
C PRO A 241 -38.99 3.63 -40.06
N LYS A 242 -40.05 4.34 -40.48
CA LYS A 242 -40.43 4.44 -41.90
C LYS A 242 -39.50 5.37 -42.69
N ASP A 243 -38.96 6.39 -42.02
CA ASP A 243 -38.00 7.37 -42.55
C ASP A 243 -36.93 7.64 -41.47
N GLY A 244 -35.64 7.54 -41.83
CA GLY A 244 -34.50 7.72 -40.92
C GLY A 244 -33.65 6.46 -40.72
N ASP A 245 -32.49 6.62 -40.07
CA ASP A 245 -31.60 5.51 -39.73
C ASP A 245 -32.12 4.72 -38.51
N PRO A 246 -32.01 3.38 -38.51
CA PRO A 246 -32.42 2.57 -37.37
C PRO A 246 -31.51 2.84 -36.16
N GLU A 247 -32.12 3.24 -35.05
CA GLU A 247 -31.43 3.40 -33.76
C GLU A 247 -31.33 2.05 -33.05
N ARG A 248 -30.11 1.70 -32.59
CA ARG A 248 -29.82 0.52 -31.77
C ARG A 248 -29.65 0.90 -30.31
N ILE A 249 -30.44 0.28 -29.44
CA ILE A 249 -30.34 0.41 -27.99
C ILE A 249 -29.98 -0.95 -27.41
N THR A 250 -28.85 -1.04 -26.72
CA THR A 250 -28.43 -2.27 -26.06
C THR A 250 -28.83 -2.25 -24.59
N PHE A 251 -29.36 -3.39 -24.15
CA PHE A 251 -29.73 -3.70 -22.78
C PHE A 251 -28.83 -4.83 -22.28
N SER A 252 -28.47 -4.82 -21.00
CA SER A 252 -27.75 -5.92 -20.39
C SER A 252 -28.21 -6.18 -18.98
N GLU A 253 -28.43 -7.45 -18.68
CA GLU A 253 -28.71 -7.96 -17.33
C GLU A 253 -27.43 -8.03 -16.47
N ARG A 254 -26.27 -8.05 -17.14
CA ARG A 254 -24.95 -7.99 -16.50
C ARG A 254 -24.34 -6.61 -16.72
N PHE A 255 -23.28 -6.28 -15.98
CA PHE A 255 -22.49 -5.09 -16.28
C PHE A 255 -21.66 -5.33 -17.56
N ALA A 256 -22.28 -5.27 -18.74
CA ALA A 256 -21.63 -5.48 -20.02
C ALA A 256 -21.58 -4.21 -20.88
N CYS A 257 -20.44 -3.95 -21.50
CA CYS A 257 -20.30 -2.96 -22.56
C CYS A 257 -20.93 -3.50 -23.86
N PRO A 258 -21.89 -2.77 -24.46
CA PRO A 258 -22.49 -3.14 -25.74
C PRO A 258 -21.50 -3.29 -26.89
N VAL A 259 -20.49 -2.43 -26.93
CA VAL A 259 -19.58 -2.27 -28.08
C VAL A 259 -18.38 -3.23 -28.01
N SER A 260 -17.74 -3.33 -26.85
CA SER A 260 -16.50 -4.12 -26.71
C SER A 260 -16.71 -5.53 -26.18
N GLY A 261 -17.91 -5.86 -25.70
CA GLY A 261 -18.16 -7.13 -25.01
C GLY A 261 -17.45 -7.25 -23.65
N PHE A 262 -16.86 -6.17 -23.14
CA PHE A 262 -16.29 -6.09 -21.79
C PHE A 262 -17.40 -6.35 -20.76
N THR A 263 -17.18 -7.27 -19.82
CA THR A 263 -18.18 -7.63 -18.80
C THR A 263 -17.57 -7.57 -17.41
N ILE A 264 -18.39 -7.16 -16.44
CA ILE A 264 -18.05 -7.22 -15.02
C ILE A 264 -19.05 -8.19 -14.36
N PRO A 265 -18.59 -9.34 -13.83
CA PRO A 265 -19.48 -10.41 -13.36
C PRO A 265 -20.31 -10.02 -12.12
N GLU A 266 -19.76 -9.21 -11.19
CA GLU A 266 -20.50 -8.56 -10.11
C GLU A 266 -19.63 -7.51 -9.40
N ILE A 267 -20.21 -6.42 -8.91
CA ILE A 267 -19.49 -5.35 -8.19
C ILE A 267 -19.58 -5.61 -6.67
N GLU A 268 -18.62 -6.38 -6.17
CA GLU A 268 -18.51 -6.71 -4.74
C GLU A 268 -17.21 -6.15 -4.13
N PRO A 269 -17.13 -5.96 -2.79
CA PRO A 269 -15.91 -5.44 -2.15
C PRO A 269 -14.65 -6.27 -2.40
N ARG A 270 -14.76 -7.56 -2.75
CA ARG A 270 -13.62 -8.44 -3.09
C ARG A 270 -13.00 -8.12 -4.45
N LEU A 271 -13.76 -7.53 -5.38
CA LEU A 271 -13.25 -7.06 -6.69
C LEU A 271 -12.18 -5.98 -6.51
N PHE A 272 -12.31 -5.18 -5.46
CA PHE A 272 -11.37 -4.12 -5.12
C PHE A 272 -10.25 -4.57 -4.19
N SER A 273 -10.06 -5.87 -3.96
CA SER A 273 -8.99 -6.38 -3.10
C SER A 273 -7.82 -6.92 -3.92
N PHE A 274 -6.65 -6.30 -3.78
CA PHE A 274 -5.40 -6.83 -4.34
C PHE A 274 -4.82 -8.02 -3.55
N ASN A 275 -5.44 -8.40 -2.43
CA ASN A 275 -5.11 -9.61 -1.68
C ASN A 275 -5.96 -10.82 -2.08
N ALA A 276 -7.04 -10.59 -2.84
CA ALA A 276 -7.88 -11.64 -3.37
C ALA A 276 -7.58 -11.86 -4.86
N PRO A 277 -7.40 -13.11 -5.33
CA PRO A 277 -7.14 -13.39 -6.75
C PRO A 277 -8.21 -12.81 -7.70
N PHE A 278 -9.42 -12.62 -7.19
CA PHE A 278 -10.55 -12.04 -7.92
C PHE A 278 -10.33 -10.56 -8.32
N GLY A 279 -9.70 -9.77 -7.43
CA GLY A 279 -9.45 -8.35 -7.66
C GLY A 279 -8.00 -8.02 -8.02
N ALA A 280 -7.06 -8.91 -7.69
CA ALA A 280 -5.64 -8.72 -7.90
C ALA A 280 -5.27 -8.74 -9.40
N CYS A 281 -4.36 -7.85 -9.79
CA CYS A 281 -3.73 -7.86 -11.10
C CYS A 281 -3.03 -9.22 -11.32
N PRO A 282 -3.32 -9.95 -12.41
CA PRO A 282 -2.77 -11.30 -12.63
C PRO A 282 -1.26 -11.29 -12.89
N GLU A 283 -0.71 -10.22 -13.47
CA GLU A 283 0.70 -10.14 -13.85
C GLU A 283 1.63 -10.00 -12.63
N CYS A 284 1.25 -9.15 -11.69
CA CYS A 284 2.03 -8.90 -10.47
C CYS A 284 1.44 -9.56 -9.23
N ASP A 285 0.41 -10.40 -9.39
CA ASP A 285 -0.37 -11.02 -8.32
C ASP A 285 -0.78 -10.03 -7.20
N GLY A 286 -1.15 -8.80 -7.58
CA GLY A 286 -1.54 -7.75 -6.63
C GLY A 286 -0.39 -7.06 -5.86
N LEU A 287 0.87 -7.28 -6.22
CA LEU A 287 2.01 -6.55 -5.64
C LEU A 287 2.09 -5.10 -6.17
N GLY A 288 1.70 -4.89 -7.43
CA GLY A 288 1.76 -3.61 -8.13
C GLY A 288 3.17 -3.18 -8.55
N VAL A 289 4.17 -4.01 -8.29
CA VAL A 289 5.54 -3.77 -8.69
C VAL A 289 6.06 -4.97 -9.47
N GLU A 290 6.94 -4.68 -10.41
CA GLU A 290 7.79 -5.66 -11.08
C GLU A 290 9.21 -5.49 -10.55
N LEU A 291 9.84 -6.61 -10.20
CA LEU A 291 11.26 -6.66 -9.91
C LEU A 291 12.02 -6.74 -11.22
N PHE A 292 13.01 -5.88 -11.40
CA PHE A 292 13.93 -5.93 -12.52
C PHE A 292 15.35 -5.67 -12.03
N PHE A 293 16.35 -6.20 -12.74
CA PHE A 293 17.75 -5.91 -12.43
C PHE A 293 18.12 -4.51 -12.93
N ASP A 294 18.56 -3.65 -12.01
CA ASP A 294 18.89 -2.26 -12.32
C ASP A 294 20.36 -2.15 -12.71
N GLU A 295 20.63 -1.70 -13.93
CA GLU A 295 21.98 -1.47 -14.46
C GLU A 295 22.85 -0.60 -13.50
N ARG A 296 22.22 0.34 -12.79
CA ARG A 296 22.92 1.24 -11.86
C ARG A 296 23.37 0.52 -10.60
N LEU A 297 22.69 -0.56 -10.19
CA LEU A 297 23.11 -1.41 -9.09
C LEU A 297 24.15 -2.44 -9.54
N VAL A 298 24.08 -2.86 -10.81
CA VAL A 298 25.08 -3.74 -11.42
C VAL A 298 26.41 -3.01 -11.63
N VAL A 299 26.38 -1.73 -12.01
CA VAL A 299 27.56 -0.87 -12.19
C VAL A 299 27.43 0.40 -11.35
N PRO A 300 27.65 0.32 -10.02
CA PRO A 300 27.44 1.44 -9.12
C PRO A 300 28.48 2.57 -9.29
N ASP A 301 29.74 2.22 -9.56
CA ASP A 301 30.81 3.21 -9.79
C ASP A 301 31.28 3.16 -11.24
N GLN A 302 30.81 4.13 -12.03
CA GLN A 302 31.17 4.24 -13.44
C GLN A 302 32.61 4.73 -13.67
N ASN A 303 33.34 5.15 -12.63
CA ASN A 303 34.75 5.54 -12.72
C ASN A 303 35.71 4.37 -12.51
N LEU A 304 35.24 3.21 -12.06
CA LEU A 304 36.07 2.01 -11.98
C LEU A 304 36.37 1.46 -13.38
N LYS A 305 37.56 0.87 -13.51
CA LYS A 305 37.94 0.11 -14.70
C LYS A 305 37.14 -1.18 -14.76
N VAL A 306 36.76 -1.62 -15.95
CA VAL A 306 35.97 -2.85 -16.12
C VAL A 306 36.73 -4.06 -15.53
N TYR A 307 38.03 -4.16 -15.80
CA TYR A 307 38.89 -5.22 -15.26
C TYR A 307 39.08 -5.17 -13.72
N ASP A 308 38.94 -3.99 -13.10
CA ASP A 308 39.10 -3.79 -11.64
C ASP A 308 37.77 -3.98 -10.87
N GLY A 309 36.75 -4.54 -11.52
CA GLY A 309 35.47 -4.87 -10.89
C GLY A 309 34.44 -3.75 -10.91
N ALA A 310 34.31 -3.04 -12.04
CA ALA A 310 33.20 -2.11 -12.27
C ALA A 310 31.83 -2.82 -12.19
N LEU A 311 31.75 -4.09 -12.62
CA LEU A 311 30.58 -4.95 -12.48
C LEU A 311 30.52 -5.53 -11.06
N ALA A 312 29.63 -4.99 -10.23
CA ALA A 312 29.49 -5.35 -8.82
C ALA A 312 29.22 -6.86 -8.58
N PRO A 313 28.36 -7.55 -9.37
CA PRO A 313 28.14 -9.00 -9.21
C PRO A 313 29.41 -9.83 -9.42
N TRP A 314 30.38 -9.34 -10.20
CA TRP A 314 31.61 -10.05 -10.51
C TRP A 314 32.77 -9.73 -9.56
N ARG A 315 32.62 -8.71 -8.70
CA ARG A 315 33.69 -8.19 -7.84
C ARG A 315 34.11 -9.13 -6.71
N LYS A 316 33.16 -9.92 -6.17
CA LYS A 316 33.40 -10.78 -5.00
C LYS A 316 33.99 -12.16 -5.35
N GLY A 317 33.93 -12.56 -6.62
CA GLY A 317 34.43 -13.86 -7.06
C GLY A 317 35.96 -13.88 -7.10
N LYS A 318 36.59 -14.83 -6.39
CA LYS A 318 38.02 -15.14 -6.56
C LYS A 318 38.31 -15.94 -7.85
N SER A 319 37.27 -16.30 -8.59
CA SER A 319 37.42 -17.10 -9.82
C SER A 319 38.06 -16.25 -10.94
N PRO A 320 39.11 -16.76 -11.60
CA PRO A 320 39.68 -16.15 -12.80
C PRO A 320 38.69 -16.01 -13.95
N TYR A 321 37.59 -16.80 -13.92
CA TYR A 321 36.56 -16.87 -14.95
C TYR A 321 36.11 -15.49 -15.45
N PHE A 322 35.68 -14.59 -14.55
CA PHE A 322 35.15 -13.28 -14.94
C PHE A 322 36.19 -12.37 -15.60
N LYS A 323 37.44 -12.40 -15.12
CA LYS A 323 38.53 -11.63 -15.72
C LYS A 323 38.87 -12.14 -17.12
N GLN A 324 38.91 -13.46 -17.29
CA GLN A 324 39.14 -14.11 -18.58
C GLN A 324 37.97 -13.85 -19.56
N THR A 325 36.74 -13.76 -19.07
CA THR A 325 35.58 -13.32 -19.87
C THR A 325 35.75 -11.88 -20.35
N ILE A 326 36.15 -10.95 -19.48
CA ILE A 326 36.42 -9.55 -19.86
C ILE A 326 37.52 -9.49 -20.93
N GLU A 327 38.61 -10.25 -20.77
CA GLU A 327 39.72 -10.33 -21.75
C GLU A 327 39.28 -10.88 -23.12
N ALA A 328 38.32 -11.82 -23.14
CA ALA A 328 37.77 -12.36 -24.39
C ALA A 328 36.90 -11.32 -25.10
N ILE A 329 36.01 -10.64 -24.36
CA ILE A 329 35.14 -9.60 -24.91
C ILE A 329 35.98 -8.39 -25.38
N ALA A 330 37.02 -8.01 -24.63
CA ALA A 330 37.97 -6.96 -25.00
C ALA A 330 38.71 -7.24 -26.31
N ARG A 331 39.13 -8.49 -26.54
CA ARG A 331 39.76 -8.91 -27.79
C ARG A 331 38.80 -8.91 -28.97
N HIS A 332 37.56 -9.33 -28.76
CA HIS A 332 36.56 -9.44 -29.84
C HIS A 332 36.04 -8.07 -30.30
N TYR A 333 35.74 -7.17 -29.36
CA TYR A 333 35.23 -5.82 -29.66
C TYR A 333 36.32 -4.73 -29.68
N GLU A 334 37.60 -5.14 -29.67
CA GLU A 334 38.77 -4.27 -29.85
C GLU A 334 38.82 -3.05 -28.89
N PHE A 335 38.57 -3.25 -27.60
CA PHE A 335 38.71 -2.19 -26.58
C PHE A 335 39.73 -2.55 -25.48
N ASP A 336 40.28 -1.55 -24.80
CA ASP A 336 41.18 -1.78 -23.66
C ASP A 336 40.37 -2.21 -22.42
N GLN A 337 40.63 -3.42 -21.91
CA GLN A 337 40.02 -3.96 -20.70
C GLN A 337 40.19 -3.07 -19.45
N ASN A 338 41.21 -2.20 -19.44
CA ASN A 338 41.48 -1.25 -18.36
C ASN A 338 40.75 0.09 -18.52
N THR A 339 39.86 0.21 -19.51
CA THR A 339 39.02 1.39 -19.70
C THR A 339 38.02 1.52 -18.54
N ARG A 340 37.74 2.75 -18.11
CA ARG A 340 36.70 3.02 -17.11
C ARG A 340 35.33 2.75 -17.72
N TRP A 341 34.39 2.27 -16.92
CA TRP A 341 33.05 1.92 -17.43
C TRP A 341 32.41 3.05 -18.24
N LYS A 342 32.40 4.28 -17.72
CA LYS A 342 31.82 5.46 -18.40
C LYS A 342 32.46 5.81 -19.75
N ASP A 343 33.73 5.43 -19.93
CA ASP A 343 34.53 5.78 -21.11
C ASP A 343 34.46 4.64 -22.17
N LEU A 344 33.79 3.52 -21.87
CA LEU A 344 33.54 2.46 -22.83
C LEU A 344 32.55 2.89 -23.93
N PRO A 345 32.69 2.38 -25.16
CA PRO A 345 31.67 2.54 -26.18
C PRO A 345 30.30 2.04 -25.71
N PRO A 346 29.18 2.75 -25.99
CA PRO A 346 27.85 2.35 -25.53
C PRO A 346 27.45 0.92 -25.94
N HIS A 347 27.83 0.48 -27.14
CA HIS A 347 27.55 -0.89 -27.59
C HIS A 347 28.28 -1.95 -26.74
N VAL A 348 29.53 -1.68 -26.31
CA VAL A 348 30.28 -2.59 -25.43
C VAL A 348 29.64 -2.68 -24.04
N GLN A 349 29.15 -1.54 -23.50
CA GLN A 349 28.39 -1.55 -22.26
C GLN A 349 27.14 -2.43 -22.37
N GLN A 350 26.41 -2.34 -23.49
CA GLN A 350 25.24 -3.17 -23.77
C GLN A 350 25.62 -4.66 -23.90
N VAL A 351 26.75 -4.99 -24.52
CA VAL A 351 27.25 -6.38 -24.58
C VAL A 351 27.51 -6.94 -23.18
N PHE A 352 28.15 -6.16 -22.28
CA PHE A 352 28.34 -6.60 -20.91
C PHE A 352 27.01 -6.82 -20.17
N LEU A 353 26.05 -5.91 -20.35
CA LEU A 353 24.78 -5.95 -19.62
C LEU A 353 23.81 -7.01 -20.16
N TYR A 354 23.56 -7.03 -21.48
CA TYR A 354 22.51 -7.82 -22.13
C TYR A 354 23.01 -8.87 -23.11
N GLY A 355 24.33 -8.95 -23.33
CA GLY A 355 24.94 -10.01 -24.14
C GLY A 355 25.25 -9.60 -25.58
N SER A 356 25.88 -10.52 -26.31
CA SER A 356 26.32 -10.31 -27.71
C SER A 356 25.26 -10.67 -28.75
N GLY A 357 24.07 -11.08 -28.33
CA GLY A 357 23.01 -11.51 -29.24
C GLY A 357 23.37 -12.80 -29.97
N GLU A 358 23.49 -12.75 -31.29
CA GLU A 358 23.90 -13.88 -32.14
C GLU A 358 25.43 -13.92 -32.40
N ASP A 359 26.15 -12.86 -32.01
CA ASP A 359 27.59 -12.75 -32.24
C ASP A 359 28.37 -13.70 -31.31
N GLU A 360 29.13 -14.62 -31.90
CA GLU A 360 29.90 -15.61 -31.16
C GLU A 360 31.26 -15.07 -30.75
N ILE A 361 31.56 -15.18 -29.45
CA ILE A 361 32.84 -14.74 -28.88
C ILE A 361 33.68 -15.97 -28.56
N GLN A 362 34.95 -15.95 -28.95
CA GLN A 362 35.90 -17.00 -28.60
C GLN A 362 36.42 -16.80 -27.17
N PHE A 363 35.92 -17.59 -26.23
CA PHE A 363 36.39 -17.60 -24.86
C PHE A 363 37.53 -18.59 -24.66
N ARG A 364 38.60 -18.13 -24.03
CA ARG A 364 39.71 -18.98 -23.56
C ARG A 364 39.74 -18.95 -22.04
N TYR A 365 39.47 -20.08 -21.42
CA TYR A 365 39.50 -20.22 -19.97
C TYR A 365 40.72 -21.04 -19.53
N ASP A 366 41.35 -20.61 -18.43
CA ASP A 366 42.43 -21.32 -17.74
C ASP A 366 42.01 -21.60 -16.30
N GLU A 367 41.69 -22.86 -16.02
CA GLU A 367 41.35 -23.37 -14.70
C GLU A 367 42.52 -24.18 -14.14
N GLY A 368 43.50 -23.48 -13.56
CA GLY A 368 44.62 -24.13 -12.87
C GLY A 368 45.54 -24.95 -13.78
N GLY A 369 45.76 -24.49 -15.02
CA GLY A 369 46.65 -25.13 -16.00
C GLY A 369 45.94 -25.96 -17.07
N ARG A 370 44.62 -26.17 -16.95
CA ARG A 370 43.79 -26.76 -18.02
C ARG A 370 43.17 -25.62 -18.84
N VAL A 371 43.65 -25.47 -20.07
CA VAL A 371 43.15 -24.47 -21.00
C VAL A 371 42.10 -25.10 -21.91
N TYR A 372 40.91 -24.51 -21.96
CA TYR A 372 39.89 -24.86 -22.95
C TYR A 372 39.41 -23.61 -23.69
N GLN A 373 39.05 -23.79 -24.96
CA GLN A 373 38.52 -22.74 -25.83
C GLN A 373 37.11 -23.11 -26.26
N VAL A 374 36.19 -22.15 -26.20
CA VAL A 374 34.80 -22.34 -26.61
C VAL A 374 34.34 -21.08 -27.35
N SER A 375 33.73 -21.26 -28.52
CA SER A 375 33.00 -20.21 -29.23
C SER A 375 31.54 -20.31 -28.82
N ARG A 376 30.97 -19.21 -28.32
CA ARG A 376 29.54 -19.12 -28.01
C ARG A 376 29.12 -17.65 -27.89
N PRO A 377 27.83 -17.34 -28.04
CA PRO A 377 27.31 -16.04 -27.67
C PRO A 377 27.48 -15.79 -26.17
N PHE A 378 27.74 -14.53 -25.81
CA PHE A 378 27.74 -14.07 -24.44
C PHE A 378 26.32 -13.73 -24.00
N GLU A 379 25.85 -14.37 -22.93
CA GLU A 379 24.49 -14.18 -22.39
C GLU A 379 24.24 -12.78 -21.83
N GLY A 380 25.28 -12.06 -21.41
CA GLY A 380 25.13 -10.81 -20.65
C GLY A 380 24.98 -11.04 -19.14
N VAL A 381 25.33 -10.01 -18.35
CA VAL A 381 25.26 -10.09 -16.89
C VAL A 381 23.83 -10.11 -16.39
N ILE A 382 22.95 -9.26 -16.94
CA ILE A 382 21.55 -9.16 -16.50
C ILE A 382 20.75 -10.42 -16.88
N PRO A 383 20.75 -10.89 -18.14
CA PRO A 383 20.03 -12.13 -18.49
C PRO A 383 20.54 -13.35 -17.71
N ASN A 384 21.85 -13.42 -17.44
CA ASN A 384 22.41 -14.49 -16.60
C ASN A 384 21.85 -14.46 -15.18
N MET A 385 21.76 -13.28 -14.55
CA MET A 385 21.16 -13.14 -13.23
C MET A 385 19.66 -13.43 -13.24
N GLU A 386 18.91 -12.97 -14.25
CA GLU A 386 17.48 -13.25 -14.40
C GLU A 386 17.19 -14.74 -14.51
N ARG A 387 17.93 -15.44 -15.38
CA ARG A 387 17.81 -16.88 -15.55
C ARG A 387 18.16 -17.61 -14.26
N ARG A 388 19.30 -17.30 -13.64
CA ARG A 388 19.72 -17.94 -12.39
C ARG A 388 18.77 -17.65 -11.24
N TYR A 389 18.20 -16.47 -11.15
CA TYR A 389 17.20 -16.14 -10.13
C TYR A 389 15.95 -17.02 -10.27
N ARG A 390 15.49 -17.25 -11.51
CA ARG A 390 14.33 -18.10 -11.81
C ARG A 390 14.61 -19.60 -11.59
N GLU A 391 15.80 -20.06 -11.97
CA GLU A 391 16.18 -21.48 -11.92
C GLU A 391 16.69 -21.95 -10.55
N THR A 392 17.18 -21.04 -9.70
CA THR A 392 17.81 -21.41 -8.42
C THR A 392 16.79 -21.60 -7.30
N ASP A 393 16.89 -22.70 -6.57
CA ASP A 393 16.11 -22.96 -5.34
C ASP A 393 16.79 -22.49 -4.04
N SER A 394 18.07 -22.08 -4.11
CA SER A 394 18.83 -21.56 -2.96
C SER A 394 18.37 -20.15 -2.57
N SER A 395 17.87 -20.00 -1.34
CA SER A 395 17.50 -18.71 -0.77
C SER A 395 18.66 -17.73 -0.72
N TRP A 396 19.86 -18.20 -0.38
CA TRP A 396 21.05 -17.35 -0.29
C TRP A 396 21.44 -16.71 -1.63
N ILE A 397 21.34 -17.47 -2.73
CA ILE A 397 21.62 -16.95 -4.08
C ILE A 397 20.54 -15.94 -4.49
N ARG A 398 19.27 -16.21 -4.17
CA ARG A 398 18.18 -15.25 -4.42
C ARG A 398 18.39 -13.95 -3.67
N GLU A 399 18.70 -14.01 -2.37
CA GLU A 399 19.02 -12.84 -1.56
C GLU A 399 20.26 -12.08 -2.05
N GLU A 400 21.24 -12.77 -2.65
CA GLU A 400 22.40 -12.11 -3.26
C GLU A 400 22.01 -11.33 -4.51
N PHE A 401 21.16 -11.90 -5.38
CA PHE A 401 20.69 -11.25 -6.61
C PHE A 401 19.67 -10.14 -6.36
N GLU A 402 18.82 -10.26 -5.35
CA GLU A 402 17.85 -9.24 -4.95
C GLU A 402 18.52 -7.89 -4.62
N ARG A 403 19.80 -7.88 -4.24
CA ARG A 403 20.57 -6.65 -4.01
C ARG A 403 20.79 -5.81 -5.26
N TYR A 404 20.70 -6.44 -6.44
CA TYR A 404 20.84 -5.78 -7.74
C TYR A 404 19.49 -5.53 -8.41
N GLN A 405 18.39 -5.88 -7.74
CA GLN A 405 17.05 -5.62 -8.24
C GLN A 405 16.51 -4.30 -7.70
N ASN A 406 15.70 -3.66 -8.52
CA ASN A 406 14.93 -2.49 -8.15
C ASN A 406 13.46 -2.71 -8.54
N ASN A 407 12.59 -1.91 -7.95
CA ASN A 407 11.15 -2.00 -8.18
C ASN A 407 10.74 -0.96 -9.21
N ARG A 408 9.92 -1.37 -10.19
CA ARG A 408 9.18 -0.44 -11.04
C ARG A 408 7.67 -0.71 -10.95
N PRO A 409 6.80 0.27 -11.25
CA PRO A 409 5.37 0.01 -11.35
C PRO A 409 5.10 -1.10 -12.38
N CYS A 410 4.19 -2.01 -12.05
CA CYS A 410 3.77 -3.05 -12.99
C CYS A 410 3.14 -2.41 -14.25
N GLY A 411 3.56 -2.87 -15.43
CA GLY A 411 3.11 -2.32 -16.72
C GLY A 411 1.62 -2.55 -17.00
N THR A 412 1.06 -3.66 -16.51
CA THR A 412 -0.35 -4.02 -16.75
C THR A 412 -1.32 -3.21 -15.87
N CYS A 413 -1.03 -3.08 -14.57
CA CYS A 413 -1.91 -2.36 -13.64
C CYS A 413 -1.44 -0.94 -13.32
N ASN A 414 -0.36 -0.46 -13.93
CA ASN A 414 0.28 0.84 -13.64
C ASN A 414 0.56 1.06 -12.14
N GLY A 415 0.83 -0.03 -11.42
CA GLY A 415 1.05 -0.02 -9.97
C GLY A 415 -0.20 0.10 -9.09
N PHE A 416 -1.41 0.04 -9.66
CA PHE A 416 -2.66 0.05 -8.89
C PHE A 416 -3.02 -1.29 -8.24
N ARG A 417 -2.28 -2.36 -8.54
CA ARG A 417 -2.43 -3.72 -7.96
C ARG A 417 -3.73 -4.46 -8.31
N LEU A 418 -4.64 -3.82 -9.03
CA LEU A 418 -5.96 -4.34 -9.32
C LEU A 418 -6.10 -4.72 -10.80
N ARG A 419 -7.11 -5.54 -11.10
CA ARG A 419 -7.53 -5.82 -12.48
C ARG A 419 -8.24 -4.63 -13.12
N GLU A 420 -8.32 -4.64 -14.44
CA GLU A 420 -8.97 -3.59 -15.23
C GLU A 420 -10.46 -3.42 -14.87
N GLU A 421 -11.16 -4.52 -14.58
CA GLU A 421 -12.57 -4.53 -14.16
C GLU A 421 -12.80 -3.75 -12.86
N ALA A 422 -11.86 -3.82 -11.92
CA ALA A 422 -11.93 -3.04 -10.69
C ALA A 422 -11.60 -1.55 -10.93
N LEU A 423 -10.65 -1.27 -11.83
CA LEU A 423 -10.24 0.12 -12.18
C LEU A 423 -11.27 0.83 -13.07
N ALA A 424 -12.15 0.07 -13.71
CA ALA A 424 -13.29 0.57 -14.48
C ALA A 424 -14.36 1.23 -13.60
N VAL A 425 -14.43 0.89 -12.30
CA VAL A 425 -15.43 1.45 -11.36
C VAL A 425 -14.93 2.76 -10.78
N LYS A 426 -15.72 3.83 -10.95
CA LYS A 426 -15.35 5.20 -10.61
C LYS A 426 -16.39 5.92 -9.75
N ILE A 427 -15.92 6.86 -8.93
CA ILE A 427 -16.72 7.86 -8.20
C ILE A 427 -16.06 9.22 -8.47
N GLY A 428 -16.83 10.22 -8.94
CA GLY A 428 -16.27 11.52 -9.33
C GLY A 428 -15.18 11.41 -10.41
N GLY A 429 -15.33 10.46 -11.34
CA GLY A 429 -14.36 10.21 -12.42
C GLY A 429 -13.07 9.49 -12.02
N LEU A 430 -12.88 9.17 -10.73
CA LEU A 430 -11.68 8.50 -10.22
C LEU A 430 -11.96 7.08 -9.75
N HIS A 431 -11.02 6.16 -10.01
CA HIS A 431 -11.07 4.80 -9.49
C HIS A 431 -10.31 4.66 -8.16
N VAL A 432 -10.57 3.58 -7.43
CA VAL A 432 -9.99 3.36 -6.08
C VAL A 432 -8.46 3.45 -6.06
N GLY A 433 -7.80 2.91 -7.10
CA GLY A 433 -6.34 2.98 -7.27
C GLY A 433 -5.78 4.41 -7.29
N GLN A 434 -6.47 5.36 -7.90
CA GLN A 434 -6.05 6.77 -7.94
C GLN A 434 -6.19 7.43 -6.56
N ILE A 435 -7.25 7.10 -5.82
CA ILE A 435 -7.49 7.67 -4.49
C ILE A 435 -6.43 7.21 -3.51
N VAL A 436 -6.03 5.94 -3.56
CA VAL A 436 -4.99 5.45 -2.64
C VAL A 436 -3.59 6.01 -2.96
N GLN A 437 -3.36 6.48 -4.18
CA GLN A 437 -2.11 7.14 -4.56
C GLN A 437 -2.06 8.62 -4.19
N LYS A 438 -3.21 9.24 -3.90
CA LYS A 438 -3.24 10.59 -3.33
C LYS A 438 -2.63 10.61 -1.95
N SER A 439 -2.12 11.77 -1.54
CA SER A 439 -1.78 12.01 -0.13
C SER A 439 -3.03 11.90 0.74
N ILE A 440 -2.88 11.57 2.02
CA ILE A 440 -4.00 11.45 2.97
C ILE A 440 -4.79 12.77 3.03
N ARG A 441 -4.11 13.92 2.91
CA ARG A 441 -4.77 15.23 2.76
C ARG A 441 -5.68 15.29 1.54
N GLU A 442 -5.15 15.00 0.36
CA GLU A 442 -5.91 15.04 -0.89
C GLU A 442 -7.00 13.96 -0.93
N ALA A 443 -6.78 12.82 -0.28
CA ALA A 443 -7.79 11.78 -0.13
C ALA A 443 -8.94 12.25 0.79
N LEU A 444 -8.66 13.01 1.85
CA LEU A 444 -9.69 13.61 2.70
C LEU A 444 -10.53 14.62 1.92
N GLU A 445 -9.88 15.51 1.16
CA GLU A 445 -10.54 16.47 0.27
C GLU A 445 -11.44 15.75 -0.75
N TRP A 446 -10.97 14.63 -1.31
CA TRP A 446 -11.77 13.80 -2.23
C TRP A 446 -12.99 13.16 -1.53
N VAL A 447 -12.85 12.65 -0.31
CA VAL A 447 -13.96 12.02 0.45
C VAL A 447 -15.03 13.05 0.84
N GLU A 448 -14.63 14.30 1.07
CA GLU A 448 -15.56 15.41 1.32
C GLU A 448 -16.33 15.82 0.07
N ASP A 449 -15.71 15.76 -1.11
CA ASP A 449 -16.33 16.08 -2.39
C ASP A 449 -17.13 14.91 -3.00
N ALA A 450 -16.79 13.67 -2.69
CA ALA A 450 -17.44 12.47 -3.23
C ALA A 450 -18.99 12.49 -3.21
N PRO A 451 -19.68 12.97 -2.14
CA PRO A 451 -21.14 13.11 -2.12
C PRO A 451 -21.73 13.93 -3.29
N ASN A 452 -21.00 14.93 -3.79
CA ASN A 452 -21.46 15.79 -4.89
C ASN A 452 -21.56 15.05 -6.23
N HIS A 453 -20.88 13.91 -6.35
CA HIS A 453 -20.84 13.09 -7.56
C HIS A 453 -21.73 11.85 -7.49
N LEU A 454 -22.51 11.71 -6.41
CA LEU A 454 -23.40 10.57 -6.18
C LEU A 454 -24.86 11.00 -6.33
N SER A 455 -25.69 10.09 -6.86
CA SER A 455 -27.14 10.27 -6.84
C SER A 455 -27.67 10.30 -5.40
N LYS A 456 -28.89 10.82 -5.19
CA LYS A 456 -29.51 10.85 -3.85
C LYS A 456 -29.56 9.46 -3.20
N GLN A 457 -29.90 8.43 -3.97
CA GLN A 457 -29.95 7.05 -3.49
C GLN A 457 -28.56 6.53 -3.11
N LYS A 458 -27.54 6.75 -3.96
CA LYS A 458 -26.16 6.34 -3.67
C LYS A 458 -25.60 7.06 -2.46
N ASN A 459 -25.93 8.34 -2.28
CA ASN A 459 -25.56 9.13 -1.11
C ASN A 459 -26.13 8.56 0.19
N GLU A 460 -27.39 8.11 0.19
CA GLU A 460 -28.00 7.54 1.39
C GLU A 460 -27.30 6.23 1.81
N ILE A 461 -26.93 5.40 0.83
CA ILE A 461 -26.16 4.15 1.06
C ILE A 461 -24.73 4.47 1.53
N ALA A 462 -24.08 5.45 0.90
CA ALA A 462 -22.68 5.78 1.15
C ALA A 462 -22.45 6.59 2.43
N ARG A 463 -23.49 7.21 3.02
CA ARG A 463 -23.37 8.16 4.15
C ARG A 463 -22.55 7.61 5.32
N ALA A 464 -22.86 6.40 5.79
CA ALA A 464 -22.16 5.79 6.92
C ALA A 464 -20.70 5.45 6.54
N ILE A 465 -20.47 4.93 5.33
CA ILE A 465 -19.14 4.55 4.84
C ILE A 465 -18.23 5.78 4.69
N LEU A 466 -18.75 6.85 4.09
CA LEU A 466 -18.02 8.10 3.90
C LEU A 466 -17.67 8.78 5.23
N LYS A 467 -18.57 8.70 6.24
CA LYS A 467 -18.28 9.18 7.59
C LYS A 467 -17.07 8.45 8.18
N GLU A 468 -17.09 7.12 8.15
CA GLU A 468 -16.02 6.25 8.66
C GLU A 468 -14.66 6.49 7.97
N ILE A 469 -14.67 6.72 6.65
CA ILE A 469 -13.44 7.05 5.90
C ILE A 469 -12.94 8.43 6.31
N ARG A 470 -13.82 9.44 6.37
CA ARG A 470 -13.48 10.83 6.71
C ARG A 470 -12.87 10.93 8.09
N GLU A 471 -13.46 10.26 9.08
CA GLU A 471 -12.95 10.27 10.47
C GLU A 471 -11.55 9.65 10.54
N ARG A 472 -11.33 8.48 9.92
CA ARG A 472 -10.00 7.83 9.90
C ARG A 472 -8.94 8.67 9.18
N LEU A 473 -9.25 9.27 8.04
CA LEU A 473 -8.35 10.19 7.35
C LEU A 473 -8.07 11.44 8.20
N GLY A 474 -9.09 11.97 8.88
CA GLY A 474 -8.96 13.08 9.83
C GLY A 474 -8.01 12.75 10.98
N PHE A 475 -8.11 11.56 11.59
CA PHE A 475 -7.19 11.12 12.64
C PHE A 475 -5.74 11.04 12.15
N LEU A 476 -5.52 10.52 10.94
CA LEU A 476 -4.17 10.48 10.34
C LEU A 476 -3.60 11.89 10.10
N ASN A 477 -4.43 12.85 9.68
CA ASN A 477 -4.00 14.25 9.54
C ASN A 477 -3.68 14.89 10.90
N ASN A 478 -4.48 14.60 11.93
CA ASN A 478 -4.25 15.13 13.28
C ASN A 478 -2.90 14.68 13.86
N VAL A 479 -2.48 13.45 13.58
CA VAL A 479 -1.14 12.94 13.96
C VAL A 479 -0.03 13.32 12.97
N GLY A 480 -0.29 14.22 12.01
CA GLY A 480 0.73 14.76 11.11
C GLY A 480 1.20 13.81 10.01
N LEU A 481 0.38 12.84 9.61
CA LEU A 481 0.68 11.88 8.53
C LEU A 481 0.09 12.27 7.17
N GLU A 482 -0.45 13.49 7.08
CA GLU A 482 -1.12 14.07 5.91
C GLU A 482 -0.36 13.97 4.57
N TYR A 483 0.97 13.85 4.63
CA TYR A 483 1.85 13.73 3.45
C TYR A 483 2.00 12.30 2.90
N LEU A 484 1.60 11.28 3.66
CA LEU A 484 1.65 9.89 3.21
C LEU A 484 0.56 9.59 2.20
N THR A 485 0.75 8.58 1.37
CA THR A 485 -0.32 8.01 0.53
C THR A 485 -0.86 6.74 1.18
N LEU A 486 -2.12 6.39 0.91
CA LEU A 486 -2.71 5.13 1.41
C LEU A 486 -2.09 3.90 0.72
N SER A 487 -1.50 4.08 -0.47
CA SER A 487 -0.79 3.05 -1.21
C SER A 487 0.64 2.80 -0.72
N ARG A 488 1.19 3.67 0.15
CA ARG A 488 2.55 3.51 0.65
C ARG A 488 2.69 2.18 1.39
N ASN A 489 3.72 1.42 1.04
CA ASN A 489 4.01 0.11 1.63
C ASN A 489 4.30 0.28 3.14
N ALA A 490 3.63 -0.53 3.97
CA ALA A 490 3.76 -0.46 5.42
C ALA A 490 5.19 -0.79 5.92
N GLY A 491 5.96 -1.56 5.16
CA GLY A 491 7.35 -1.88 5.44
C GLY A 491 8.34 -0.74 5.20
N THR A 492 7.93 0.36 4.53
CA THR A 492 8.79 1.53 4.27
C THR A 492 8.54 2.69 5.24
N LEU A 493 7.68 2.48 6.23
CA LEU A 493 7.39 3.44 7.27
C LEU A 493 8.52 3.45 8.31
N SER A 494 8.87 4.64 8.78
CA SER A 494 9.73 4.81 9.96
C SER A 494 8.99 4.37 11.23
N GLY A 495 9.72 4.03 12.29
CA GLY A 495 9.13 3.65 13.58
C GLY A 495 8.08 4.65 14.09
N GLY A 496 8.40 5.95 14.04
CA GLY A 496 7.46 7.01 14.40
C GLY A 496 6.25 7.14 13.47
N GLU A 497 6.40 6.93 12.15
CA GLU A 497 5.26 6.90 11.23
C GLU A 497 4.32 5.72 11.57
N SER A 498 4.86 4.52 11.75
CA SER A 498 4.10 3.32 12.12
C SER A 498 3.39 3.47 13.46
N GLN A 499 4.08 4.05 14.44
CA GLN A 499 3.52 4.33 15.75
C GLN A 499 2.33 5.31 15.67
N ARG A 500 2.47 6.40 14.92
CA ARG A 500 1.39 7.39 14.72
C ARG A 500 0.21 6.82 13.95
N ILE A 501 0.44 5.93 12.97
CA ILE A 501 -0.64 5.18 12.31
C ILE A 501 -1.42 4.34 13.32
N ARG A 502 -0.71 3.62 14.20
CA ARG A 502 -1.34 2.81 15.24
C ARG A 502 -2.13 3.69 16.22
N LEU A 503 -1.59 4.82 16.64
CA LEU A 503 -2.28 5.81 17.47
C LEU A 503 -3.59 6.30 16.80
N ALA A 504 -3.53 6.72 15.54
CA ALA A 504 -4.71 7.15 14.79
C ALA A 504 -5.78 6.05 14.69
N SER A 505 -5.37 4.80 14.47
CA SER A 505 -6.26 3.64 14.45
C SER A 505 -6.93 3.40 15.81
N GLN A 506 -6.18 3.55 16.91
CA GLN A 506 -6.74 3.40 18.26
C GLN A 506 -7.76 4.49 18.59
N ILE A 507 -7.52 5.74 18.19
CA ILE A 507 -8.49 6.84 18.39
C ILE A 507 -9.78 6.56 17.61
N GLY A 508 -9.66 6.02 16.40
CA GLY A 508 -10.80 5.64 15.57
C GLY A 508 -11.60 4.45 16.10
N SER A 509 -11.08 3.68 17.06
CA SER A 509 -11.80 2.54 17.66
C SER A 509 -12.91 2.97 18.64
N GLY A 510 -12.85 4.20 19.17
CA GLY A 510 -13.84 4.72 20.12
C GLY A 510 -13.90 3.97 21.44
N LEU A 511 -12.84 3.25 21.83
CA LEU A 511 -12.80 2.51 23.09
C LEU A 511 -12.75 3.46 24.30
N THR A 512 -13.41 3.05 25.38
CA THR A 512 -13.46 3.77 26.66
C THR A 512 -13.08 2.83 27.80
N GLY A 513 -12.53 3.37 28.89
CA GLY A 513 -12.06 2.57 30.02
C GLY A 513 -10.81 1.74 29.73
N VAL A 514 -10.04 2.07 28.69
CA VAL A 514 -8.80 1.38 28.29
C VAL A 514 -7.59 2.08 28.90
N LEU A 515 -6.53 1.31 29.17
CA LEU A 515 -5.21 1.82 29.53
C LEU A 515 -4.30 1.83 28.30
N TYR A 516 -3.96 3.01 27.79
CA TYR A 516 -3.01 3.17 26.70
C TYR A 516 -1.61 3.39 27.24
N VAL A 517 -0.63 2.62 26.77
CA VAL A 517 0.79 2.79 27.15
C VAL A 517 1.62 3.09 25.90
N LEU A 518 2.23 4.27 25.83
CA LEU A 518 2.92 4.80 24.66
C LEU A 518 4.42 4.99 24.91
N ASP A 519 5.24 4.64 23.91
CA ASP A 519 6.70 4.70 23.99
C ASP A 519 7.25 5.85 23.13
N GLU A 520 7.57 6.98 23.76
CA GLU A 520 8.17 8.16 23.11
C GLU A 520 7.47 8.57 21.79
N PRO A 521 6.15 8.88 21.82
CA PRO A 521 5.38 9.19 20.62
C PRO A 521 5.83 10.45 19.87
N SER A 522 6.65 11.31 20.49
CA SER A 522 7.29 12.47 19.85
C SER A 522 8.41 12.08 18.87
N ILE A 523 8.88 10.82 18.88
CA ILE A 523 10.00 10.40 18.03
C ILE A 523 9.71 10.58 16.54
N GLY A 524 10.69 11.15 15.84
CA GLY A 524 10.62 11.42 14.41
C GLY A 524 9.54 12.45 14.03
N LEU A 525 8.95 13.13 15.02
CA LEU A 525 8.06 14.26 14.84
C LEU A 525 8.87 15.56 14.89
N HIS A 526 8.43 16.57 14.15
CA HIS A 526 9.05 17.89 14.22
C HIS A 526 8.40 18.69 15.35
N GLN A 527 9.14 19.56 16.04
CA GLN A 527 8.61 20.33 17.19
C GLN A 527 7.30 21.05 16.87
N ARG A 528 7.20 21.61 15.66
CA ARG A 528 5.96 22.26 15.14
C ARG A 528 4.71 21.39 15.30
N ASP A 529 4.84 20.08 15.11
CA ASP A 529 3.72 19.15 15.07
C ASP A 529 3.46 18.49 16.44
N ASN A 530 4.30 18.76 17.45
CA ASN A 530 4.22 18.17 18.79
C ASN A 530 2.92 18.55 19.52
N GLY A 531 2.51 19.83 19.48
CA GLY A 531 1.25 20.27 20.08
C GLY A 531 0.00 19.56 19.52
N ARG A 532 0.02 19.15 18.24
CA ARG A 532 -1.08 18.35 17.65
C ARG A 532 -1.12 16.94 18.24
N LEU A 533 0.04 16.32 18.43
CA LEU A 533 0.16 15.02 19.09
C LEU A 533 -0.36 15.10 20.54
N LEU A 534 0.07 16.10 21.31
CA LEU A 534 -0.38 16.28 22.70
C LEU A 534 -1.89 16.50 22.81
N THR A 535 -2.46 17.31 21.92
CA THR A 535 -3.92 17.49 21.81
C THR A 535 -4.62 16.15 21.54
N THR A 536 -4.03 15.32 20.69
CA THR A 536 -4.56 14.00 20.35
C THR A 536 -4.52 13.04 21.55
N LEU A 537 -3.43 13.05 22.34
CA LEU A 537 -3.31 12.25 23.57
C LEU A 537 -4.31 12.70 24.64
N LYS A 538 -4.52 14.01 24.78
CA LYS A 538 -5.54 14.58 25.67
C LYS A 538 -6.95 14.16 25.25
N ASN A 539 -7.26 14.20 23.95
CA ASN A 539 -8.55 13.70 23.46
C ASN A 539 -8.76 12.22 23.77
N LEU A 540 -7.70 11.39 23.64
CA LEU A 540 -7.78 9.97 23.99
C LEU A 540 -8.08 9.76 25.49
N ARG A 541 -7.45 10.56 26.36
CA ARG A 541 -7.75 10.61 27.80
C ARG A 541 -9.19 11.07 28.05
N ASP A 542 -9.61 12.16 27.45
CA ASP A 542 -10.91 12.81 27.68
C ASP A 542 -12.10 11.96 27.20
N GLN A 543 -11.86 10.94 26.37
CA GLN A 543 -12.81 9.89 26.04
C GLN A 543 -13.07 8.90 27.20
N GLY A 544 -12.45 9.08 28.37
CA GLY A 544 -12.56 8.20 29.53
C GLY A 544 -11.53 7.08 29.52
N ASN A 545 -10.33 7.35 29.01
CA ASN A 545 -9.22 6.40 29.04
C ASN A 545 -8.08 6.93 29.92
N THR A 546 -7.24 6.03 30.39
CA THR A 546 -5.98 6.39 31.06
C THR A 546 -4.83 6.28 30.08
N VAL A 547 -3.98 7.30 30.01
CA VAL A 547 -2.89 7.35 29.03
C VAL A 547 -1.57 7.47 29.77
N ILE A 548 -0.72 6.44 29.71
CA ILE A 548 0.65 6.44 30.22
C ILE A 548 1.60 6.64 29.05
N VAL A 549 2.47 7.63 29.14
CA VAL A 549 3.44 7.95 28.09
C VAL A 549 4.84 7.93 28.67
N VAL A 550 5.75 7.16 28.09
CA VAL A 550 7.19 7.28 28.36
C VAL A 550 7.73 8.41 27.48
N GLU A 551 8.23 9.50 28.08
CA GLU A 551 8.66 10.68 27.33
C GLU A 551 9.83 11.45 27.95
N HIS A 552 10.51 12.19 27.08
CA HIS A 552 11.62 13.09 27.38
C HIS A 552 11.40 14.51 26.85
N ASP A 553 10.37 14.72 26.02
CA ASP A 553 10.01 16.04 25.52
C ASP A 553 9.50 16.96 26.64
N GLU A 554 9.99 18.20 26.63
CA GLU A 554 9.67 19.20 27.65
C GLU A 554 8.18 19.57 27.64
N GLU A 555 7.60 19.76 26.46
CA GLU A 555 6.21 20.17 26.29
C GLU A 555 5.27 19.04 26.77
N ALA A 556 5.57 17.79 26.42
CA ALA A 556 4.84 16.62 26.89
C ALA A 556 4.83 16.50 28.42
N ILE A 557 5.98 16.67 29.08
CA ILE A 557 6.08 16.59 30.54
C ILE A 557 5.32 17.75 31.21
N ARG A 558 5.39 18.97 30.64
CA ARG A 558 4.69 20.14 31.18
C ARG A 558 3.17 20.06 31.04
N GLU A 559 2.68 19.42 29.99
CA GLU A 559 1.25 19.28 29.71
C GLU A 559 0.60 18.05 30.36
N ALA A 560 1.38 17.19 31.01
CA ALA A 560 0.90 16.01 31.72
C ALA A 560 0.07 16.39 32.94
N ASP A 561 -0.94 15.57 33.25
CA ASP A 561 -1.72 15.71 34.49
C ASP A 561 -0.91 15.20 35.70
N TYR A 562 -0.09 14.17 35.48
CA TYR A 562 0.76 13.57 36.50
C TYR A 562 2.06 13.04 35.89
N VAL A 563 3.15 13.08 36.66
CA VAL A 563 4.50 12.70 36.21
C VAL A 563 5.16 11.78 37.23
N PHE A 564 5.85 10.76 36.73
CA PHE A 564 6.79 9.93 37.49
C PHE A 564 8.20 10.12 36.93
N ASP A 565 9.14 10.53 37.77
CA ASP A 565 10.57 10.60 37.42
C ASP A 565 11.28 9.35 37.98
N ILE A 566 11.78 8.50 37.09
CA ILE A 566 12.38 7.21 37.43
C ILE A 566 13.91 7.29 37.39
N GLY A 567 14.51 6.84 38.49
CA GLY A 567 15.92 6.57 38.71
C GLY A 567 16.80 7.82 38.78
N PRO A 568 17.64 7.99 39.81
CA PRO A 568 18.65 9.03 39.77
C PRO A 568 19.77 8.70 38.77
N GLY A 569 19.85 7.44 38.33
CA GLY A 569 20.83 6.91 37.36
C GLY A 569 20.23 5.85 36.42
N ALA A 570 21.10 5.17 35.67
CA ALA A 570 20.75 4.11 34.74
C ALA A 570 21.19 2.72 35.24
N GLY A 571 20.55 1.66 34.75
CA GLY A 571 20.87 0.27 35.09
C GLY A 571 20.71 0.00 36.58
N VAL A 572 21.73 -0.58 37.22
CA VAL A 572 21.72 -0.87 38.67
C VAL A 572 21.57 0.37 39.57
N HIS A 573 21.87 1.57 39.03
CA HIS A 573 21.73 2.84 39.72
C HIS A 573 20.36 3.52 39.48
N GLY A 574 19.52 2.94 38.61
CA GLY A 574 18.15 3.36 38.39
C GLY A 574 17.15 2.60 39.26
N GLY A 575 15.93 2.41 38.76
CA GLY A 575 14.95 1.49 39.31
C GLY A 575 14.15 1.99 40.51
N GLU A 576 14.27 3.29 40.85
CA GLU A 576 13.60 3.93 41.98
C GLU A 576 12.73 5.10 41.49
N VAL A 577 11.67 5.44 42.22
CA VAL A 577 10.87 6.64 41.93
C VAL A 577 11.48 7.84 42.65
N VAL A 578 12.10 8.75 41.90
CA VAL A 578 12.82 9.91 42.46
C VAL A 578 11.85 11.04 42.82
N ALA A 579 10.85 11.27 41.96
CA ALA A 579 9.82 12.27 42.15
C ALA A 579 8.52 11.79 41.51
N LYS A 580 7.38 12.17 42.11
CA LYS A 580 6.04 11.91 41.56
C LYS A 580 5.10 13.05 41.93
N GLY A 581 4.21 13.44 41.02
CA GLY A 581 3.28 14.55 41.23
C GLY A 581 2.93 15.28 39.95
N THR A 582 2.40 16.49 40.08
CA THR A 582 2.20 17.43 38.98
C THR A 582 3.54 17.91 38.41
N PRO A 583 3.58 18.41 37.16
CA PRO A 583 4.82 18.96 36.58
C PRO A 583 5.48 20.05 37.44
N SER A 584 4.68 20.86 38.13
CA SER A 584 5.16 21.89 39.06
C SER A 584 5.86 21.31 40.28
N GLU A 585 5.37 20.19 40.82
CA GLU A 585 5.99 19.48 41.95
C GLU A 585 7.29 18.79 41.54
N ILE A 586 7.35 18.23 40.33
CA ILE A 586 8.60 17.70 39.76
C ILE A 586 9.66 18.81 39.65
N MET A 587 9.29 19.97 39.10
CA MET A 587 10.20 21.13 38.99
C MET A 587 10.71 21.64 40.35
N ALA A 588 9.91 21.51 41.41
CA ALA A 588 10.31 21.89 42.77
C ALA A 588 11.23 20.85 43.46
N THR A 589 11.26 19.61 42.97
CA THR A 589 11.98 18.51 43.60
C THR A 589 13.47 18.54 43.24
N LYS A 590 14.34 18.84 44.22
CA LYS A 590 15.80 18.94 44.04
C LYS A 590 16.50 17.62 43.68
N ALA A 591 15.90 16.48 44.02
CA ALA A 591 16.44 15.17 43.69
C ALA A 591 16.21 14.79 42.21
N SER A 592 15.25 15.43 41.54
CA SER A 592 14.88 15.15 40.17
C SER A 592 15.82 15.85 39.19
N VAL A 593 16.60 15.07 38.43
CA VAL A 593 17.41 15.62 37.34
C VAL A 593 16.51 16.23 36.26
N THR A 594 15.38 15.58 35.98
CA THR A 594 14.38 16.10 35.04
C THR A 594 13.81 17.44 35.51
N GLY A 595 13.46 17.54 36.80
CA GLY A 595 13.00 18.78 37.42
C GLY A 595 14.01 19.92 37.36
N ASP A 596 15.32 19.61 37.49
CA ASP A 596 16.39 20.60 37.33
C ASP A 596 16.45 21.19 35.91
N TYR A 597 16.29 20.36 34.87
CA TYR A 597 16.23 20.83 33.47
C TYR A 597 14.95 21.64 33.21
N LEU A 598 13.79 21.14 33.64
CA LEU A 598 12.51 21.84 33.46
C LEU A 598 12.45 23.18 34.19
N ALA A 599 13.12 23.31 35.34
CA ALA A 599 13.20 24.56 36.09
C ALA A 599 14.30 25.51 35.58
N GLY A 600 15.11 25.11 34.60
CA GLY A 600 16.24 25.90 34.11
C GLY A 600 17.42 25.97 35.08
N ARG A 601 17.46 25.12 36.12
CA ARG A 601 18.62 24.99 37.02
C ARG A 601 19.80 24.29 36.33
N ARG A 602 19.49 23.43 35.35
CA ARG A 602 20.43 22.83 34.41
C ARG A 602 19.99 23.15 32.99
N GLU A 603 20.95 23.32 32.09
CA GLU A 603 20.69 23.55 30.67
C GLU A 603 21.79 22.92 29.80
N ILE A 604 21.50 22.72 28.51
CA ILE A 604 22.50 22.33 27.52
C ILE A 604 23.10 23.61 26.93
N SER A 605 24.31 23.97 27.37
CA SER A 605 24.96 25.21 26.94
C SER A 605 25.25 25.25 25.44
N VAL A 606 24.97 26.38 24.79
CA VAL A 606 25.38 26.62 23.40
C VAL A 606 26.89 26.86 23.33
N PRO A 607 27.66 26.12 22.51
CA PRO A 607 29.11 26.32 22.41
C PRO A 607 29.48 27.74 21.99
N GLY A 608 30.37 28.39 22.74
CA GLY A 608 30.85 29.75 22.44
C GLY A 608 31.63 29.86 21.13
N GLU A 609 32.33 28.80 20.72
CA GLU A 609 32.95 28.68 19.39
C GLU A 609 32.50 27.40 18.69
N ARG A 610 32.15 27.50 17.39
CA ARG A 610 31.76 26.36 16.55
C ARG A 610 32.95 25.86 15.73
N ARG A 611 33.00 24.54 15.49
CA ARG A 611 34.07 23.90 14.71
C ARG A 611 34.16 24.48 13.28
N LYS A 612 35.33 25.01 12.92
CA LYS A 612 35.60 25.59 11.58
C LYS A 612 35.60 24.53 10.46
N GLY A 613 35.83 23.25 10.79
CA GLY A 613 35.91 22.13 9.83
C GLY A 613 37.26 22.08 9.10
N ASN A 614 37.41 21.14 8.16
CA ASN A 614 38.69 20.90 7.46
C ASN A 614 38.72 21.45 6.01
N LYS A 615 37.78 22.33 5.66
CA LYS A 615 37.54 22.88 4.30
C LYS A 615 37.17 21.85 3.22
N LYS A 616 37.17 20.55 3.52
CA LYS A 616 36.68 19.51 2.60
C LYS A 616 35.15 19.42 2.71
N LYS A 617 34.52 19.00 1.62
CA LYS A 617 33.08 18.79 1.55
C LYS A 617 32.76 17.52 0.78
N LEU A 618 31.65 16.90 1.14
CA LEU A 618 31.01 15.85 0.38
C LEU A 618 29.81 16.47 -0.32
N THR A 619 29.61 16.17 -1.61
CA THR A 619 28.50 16.74 -2.38
C THR A 619 27.62 15.63 -2.92
N VAL A 620 26.33 15.69 -2.59
CA VAL A 620 25.29 14.92 -3.28
C VAL A 620 24.77 15.79 -4.42
N VAL A 621 24.78 15.27 -5.65
CA VAL A 621 24.39 16.01 -6.86
C VAL A 621 23.09 15.45 -7.40
N LYS A 622 22.10 16.33 -7.61
CA LYS A 622 20.81 16.01 -8.24
C LYS A 622 20.11 14.76 -7.68
N ALA A 623 19.98 14.66 -6.35
CA ALA A 623 19.21 13.59 -5.74
C ALA A 623 17.72 13.68 -6.12
N THR A 624 17.18 12.58 -6.65
CA THR A 624 15.79 12.46 -7.14
C THR A 624 15.00 11.35 -6.47
N GLY A 625 15.55 10.72 -5.42
CA GLY A 625 14.85 9.66 -4.70
C GLY A 625 13.55 10.15 -4.05
N ASN A 626 12.49 9.34 -4.12
CA ASN A 626 11.16 9.62 -3.57
C ASN A 626 10.65 11.05 -3.90
N ASN A 627 10.58 11.93 -2.90
CA ASN A 627 10.08 13.29 -3.04
C ASN A 627 11.16 14.35 -3.23
N LEU A 628 12.44 13.96 -3.39
CA LEU A 628 13.53 14.88 -3.67
C LEU A 628 13.44 15.41 -5.11
N LYS A 629 13.56 16.72 -5.27
CA LYS A 629 13.45 17.43 -6.55
C LYS A 629 14.83 17.88 -7.03
N GLU A 630 15.59 16.96 -7.64
CA GLU A 630 16.96 17.20 -8.14
C GLU A 630 17.88 17.91 -7.13
N VAL A 631 17.79 17.50 -5.87
CA VAL A 631 18.45 18.21 -4.76
C VAL A 631 19.96 18.03 -4.82
N THR A 632 20.69 19.15 -4.87
CA THR A 632 22.15 19.17 -4.72
C THR A 632 22.50 19.74 -3.36
N ALA A 633 23.21 18.96 -2.53
CA ALA A 633 23.52 19.31 -1.15
C ALA A 633 25.01 19.09 -0.83
N GLU A 634 25.61 20.04 -0.12
CA GLU A 634 27.00 19.99 0.32
C GLU A 634 27.10 19.76 1.84
N PHE A 635 27.82 18.73 2.24
CA PHE A 635 28.07 18.34 3.62
C PHE A 635 29.52 18.67 3.99
N PRO A 636 29.76 19.68 4.86
CA PRO A 636 31.11 20.06 5.26
C PRO A 636 31.73 19.00 6.17
N LEU A 637 32.96 18.57 5.86
CA LEU A 637 33.66 17.54 6.62
C LEU A 637 34.37 18.13 7.85
N GLY A 638 34.52 17.29 8.88
CA GLY A 638 35.11 17.70 10.16
C GLY A 638 34.20 18.62 11.00
N LYS A 639 32.89 18.60 10.75
CA LYS A 639 31.87 19.33 11.52
C LYS A 639 30.82 18.36 12.07
N PHE A 640 30.11 18.79 13.11
CA PHE A 640 28.89 18.13 13.57
C PHE A 640 27.72 18.68 12.74
N VAL A 641 27.22 17.90 11.79
CA VAL A 641 26.21 18.33 10.82
C VAL A 641 24.87 17.70 11.19
N CYS A 642 23.85 18.53 11.37
CA CYS A 642 22.47 18.09 11.63
C CYS A 642 21.62 18.37 10.40
N VAL A 643 20.95 17.34 9.87
CA VAL A 643 19.94 17.48 8.81
C VAL A 643 18.58 17.61 9.48
N THR A 644 17.96 18.77 9.34
CA THR A 644 16.68 19.11 9.99
C THR A 644 15.57 19.37 8.95
N GLY A 645 14.33 19.42 9.41
CA GLY A 645 13.13 19.62 8.60
C GLY A 645 11.95 18.78 9.10
N VAL A 646 10.75 19.09 8.61
CA VAL A 646 9.50 18.42 8.99
C VAL A 646 9.49 16.92 8.60
N SER A 647 8.60 16.14 9.22
CA SER A 647 8.37 14.76 8.80
C SER A 647 7.89 14.72 7.33
N GLY A 648 8.32 13.72 6.58
CA GLY A 648 8.10 13.70 5.12
C GLY A 648 8.98 14.63 4.29
N GLY A 649 9.81 15.49 4.88
CA GLY A 649 10.68 16.45 4.15
C GLY A 649 11.85 15.84 3.34
N GLY A 650 11.91 14.51 3.19
CA GLY A 650 12.96 13.84 2.40
C GLY A 650 14.31 13.64 3.11
N LYS A 651 14.39 13.91 4.43
CA LYS A 651 15.63 13.79 5.24
C LYS A 651 16.28 12.41 5.09
N SER A 652 15.53 11.35 5.43
CA SER A 652 16.02 9.96 5.33
C SER A 652 16.33 9.56 3.90
N THR A 653 15.58 10.07 2.92
CA THR A 653 15.87 9.80 1.51
C THR A 653 17.19 10.41 1.08
N LEU A 654 17.49 11.63 1.52
CA LEU A 654 18.76 12.30 1.20
C LEU A 654 19.93 11.63 1.94
N THR A 655 19.79 11.38 3.24
CA THR A 655 20.92 10.94 4.08
C THR A 655 21.15 9.43 4.08
N ILE A 656 20.07 8.63 4.12
CA ILE A 656 20.16 7.16 4.22
C ILE A 656 20.05 6.54 2.83
N GLU A 657 18.96 6.81 2.11
CA GLU A 657 18.67 6.12 0.85
C GLU A 657 19.58 6.58 -0.31
N THR A 658 20.07 7.83 -0.26
CA THR A 658 20.98 8.36 -1.28
C THR A 658 22.41 8.35 -0.75
N LEU A 659 22.72 9.19 0.24
CA LEU A 659 24.11 9.40 0.67
C LEU A 659 24.74 8.13 1.26
N PHE A 660 24.10 7.51 2.26
CA PHE A 660 24.67 6.33 2.93
C PHE A 660 24.78 5.15 1.97
N LYS A 661 23.69 4.77 1.27
CA LYS A 661 23.71 3.63 0.33
C LYS A 661 24.70 3.76 -0.82
N THR A 662 24.98 4.97 -1.30
CA THR A 662 25.99 5.18 -2.36
C THR A 662 27.42 5.20 -1.79
N ALA A 663 27.60 5.58 -0.53
CA ALA A 663 28.91 5.65 0.11
C ALA A 663 29.34 4.34 0.80
N SER A 664 28.39 3.48 1.18
CA SER A 664 28.58 2.15 1.79
C SER A 664 28.72 1.06 0.73
#